data_AF-A0A7C2ZX36-F1
#
_entry.id   AF-A0A7C2ZX36-F1
#
_cell.length_a   1.000
_cell.length_b   1.000
_cell.length_c   1.000
_cell.angle_alpha   90.00
_cell.angle_beta   90.00
_cell.angle_gamma   90.00
#
_symmetry.space_group_name_H-M   'P 1'
#
loop_
_entity.id
_entity.type
_entity.pdbx_description
1 polymer ?
#
loop_
_entity_poly.entity_id
_entity_poly.type
_entity_poly.pdbx_seq_one_letter_code
_entity_poly.pdbx_strand_id
1 'polypeptide(L)'
;GKGPFHSYPVIVGGRYGLGSKEFTPAMVKAVFDNLDAPTPKRSFTVGIIDDVAHTSLPVDPEFDVPDKGLYSAMFFGLGSDGTVGANRNSIKIIGEETDNNAQGYFVFDSKKAGAVTISHLRFGKAEIRRPYLISKADFVACHNPSFLEKYDMLSSVRKGGTFLLTTSHGPDEVWDTLPREVQQQLIDRKVKFYVIDAISLAHELGLGARINVIMQVAFFKISGIIPLDEAVKAIKGAIQKTYGKKGEKIVQMNNAAVDGALDRIFEVKVPTKATSKITMPPVVPAHAPEFVQTVTAEIMARRGDDIPVSKMPIDGKYPLGTTQYEKRNIAVDIPVWEPNVCIQCARCSLVCPHAAIRVKAYDPKHLEKAPKTFKSADAKGKEFAGMKFTVQVAPEDCTGCGACVVNCPGVEKDQNKQPTGRKAINMALQEPLRAAERENYEFFLNLPDTDPSLFKTASVKGSQLVRPLFEYSGACAGCGETAYVKLMTQLFGDRAMIGNATGCSSIYGGNLPTTPYTTRADGRGPTWSNSLFEDNAEFAMGMRLTVDKFKQYALELLDQIAQKGCVDGKLAGEIREAAVANSPEQEDVEAQRARIEQLKARCAKSDCTECNRLLTVADYLVRKSVWALGGDGWAYDIGYGGVDHVLASGADVNVLVLDTEVYSNTGGQMSKSTPRAAVAKFAAAGKPAPKKDMGLLAMTYGNIYVAKIAMGANPNQAVKAFVEAESYPGPSLILAYSHCIAHGIDMTTGYQQQVKAVECGHWPLYRFDPRLRAQGKNPLLLDSKAPTMEFADYAYGENRYRSLKKSKPDTAAELMKLANKDAADRFKLMQQLANLQCDG
;
A
#
# COMPACT_ATOMS: atom_id res chain seq x y z
N GLY A 1 8.13 -57.08 18.92
CA GLY A 1 7.60 -56.40 20.13
C GLY A 1 6.13 -56.75 20.31
N LYS A 2 5.60 -56.70 21.54
CA LYS A 2 4.18 -56.98 21.85
C LYS A 2 3.30 -55.74 21.55
N GLY A 3 3.09 -55.43 20.27
CA GLY A 3 2.03 -54.50 19.87
C GLY A 3 0.67 -55.20 19.82
N PRO A 4 -0.46 -54.48 19.93
CA PRO A 4 -1.80 -55.07 19.88
C PRO A 4 -2.25 -55.51 18.46
N PHE A 5 -1.37 -55.42 17.46
CA PHE A 5 -1.72 -55.65 16.05
C PHE A 5 -1.32 -57.06 15.60
N HIS A 6 -2.22 -57.75 14.88
CA HIS A 6 -1.96 -59.08 14.30
C HIS A 6 -1.04 -59.04 13.06
N SER A 7 -0.86 -57.85 12.46
CA SER A 7 0.02 -57.58 11.31
C SER A 7 0.63 -56.18 11.41
N TYR A 8 1.61 -55.86 10.57
CA TYR A 8 2.11 -54.49 10.48
C TYR A 8 1.00 -53.56 9.99
N PRO A 9 0.69 -52.46 10.70
CA PRO A 9 -0.31 -51.51 10.26
C PRO A 9 0.14 -50.85 8.95
N VAL A 10 -0.83 -50.52 8.09
CA VAL A 10 -0.58 -49.69 6.92
C VAL A 10 -0.25 -48.28 7.41
N ILE A 11 0.94 -47.79 7.07
CA ILE A 11 1.39 -46.43 7.40
C ILE A 11 1.53 -45.66 6.08
N VAL A 12 0.81 -44.55 5.98
CA VAL A 12 0.94 -43.57 4.89
C VAL A 12 1.21 -42.18 5.48
N GLY A 13 1.99 -41.38 4.77
CA GLY A 13 2.29 -39.99 5.15
C GLY A 13 1.69 -38.99 4.17
N GLY A 14 1.24 -37.85 4.68
CA GLY A 14 0.71 -36.75 3.87
C GLY A 14 1.04 -35.37 4.45
N ARG A 15 0.92 -34.34 3.61
CA ARG A 15 1.15 -32.92 3.97
C ARG A 15 -0.16 -32.14 3.91
N TYR A 16 -0.38 -31.26 4.88
CA TYR A 16 -1.54 -30.36 4.96
C TYR A 16 -1.12 -29.04 5.62
N GLY A 17 -1.95 -28.00 5.51
CA GLY A 17 -1.82 -26.79 6.33
C GLY A 17 -0.59 -25.90 6.07
N LEU A 18 0.15 -26.11 4.97
CA LEU A 18 1.27 -25.24 4.61
C LEU A 18 0.77 -23.81 4.42
N GLY A 19 1.46 -22.84 5.01
CA GLY A 19 1.08 -21.43 4.91
C GLY A 19 -0.30 -21.12 5.51
N SER A 20 -0.78 -21.92 6.47
CA SER A 20 -2.15 -21.83 7.03
C SER A 20 -3.27 -22.15 6.03
N LYS A 21 -3.00 -22.97 5.01
CA LYS A 21 -4.04 -23.57 4.17
C LYS A 21 -5.09 -24.25 5.05
N GLU A 22 -6.37 -24.08 4.72
CA GLU A 22 -7.47 -24.67 5.48
C GLU A 22 -7.30 -26.19 5.63
N PHE A 23 -7.77 -26.71 6.78
CA PHE A 23 -7.83 -28.14 7.07
C PHE A 23 -9.20 -28.48 7.67
N THR A 24 -10.17 -28.65 6.77
CA THR A 24 -11.59 -28.81 7.11
C THR A 24 -11.94 -30.27 7.46
N PRO A 25 -13.11 -30.54 8.07
CA PRO A 25 -13.57 -31.91 8.29
C PRO A 25 -13.68 -32.73 7.00
N ALA A 26 -14.05 -32.11 5.87
CA ALA A 26 -14.07 -32.75 4.56
C ALA A 26 -12.67 -33.26 4.16
N MET A 27 -11.62 -32.48 4.43
CA MET A 27 -10.24 -32.88 4.18
C MET A 27 -9.80 -34.03 5.12
N VAL A 28 -10.23 -34.00 6.38
CA VAL A 28 -9.98 -35.11 7.32
C VAL A 28 -10.69 -36.38 6.85
N LYS A 29 -11.94 -36.27 6.37
CA LYS A 29 -12.69 -37.37 5.79
C LYS A 29 -11.97 -37.98 4.58
N ALA A 30 -11.44 -37.16 3.69
CA ALA A 30 -10.63 -37.62 2.56
C ALA A 30 -9.38 -38.41 2.99
N VAL A 31 -8.75 -38.04 4.11
CA VAL A 31 -7.61 -38.79 4.68
C VAL A 31 -8.05 -40.17 5.16
N PHE A 32 -9.20 -40.28 5.84
CA PHE A 32 -9.76 -41.58 6.23
C PHE A 32 -10.16 -42.42 5.02
N ASP A 33 -10.81 -41.83 4.02
CA ASP A 33 -11.20 -42.53 2.80
C ASP A 33 -9.99 -43.06 2.02
N ASN A 34 -8.86 -42.33 2.04
CA ASN A 34 -7.61 -42.81 1.48
C ASN A 34 -7.04 -44.02 2.26
N LEU A 35 -7.18 -44.06 3.58
CA LEU A 35 -6.74 -45.20 4.40
C LEU A 35 -7.61 -46.44 4.16
N ASP A 36 -8.91 -46.25 3.93
CA ASP A 36 -9.86 -47.33 3.63
C ASP A 36 -9.77 -47.83 2.18
N ALA A 37 -9.05 -47.11 1.31
CA ALA A 37 -8.86 -47.50 -0.08
C ALA A 37 -8.04 -48.81 -0.20
N PRO A 38 -8.27 -49.64 -1.23
CA PRO A 38 -7.51 -50.88 -1.44
C PRO A 38 -5.99 -50.66 -1.59
N THR A 39 -5.59 -49.49 -2.09
CA THR A 39 -4.19 -49.07 -2.20
C THR A 39 -4.07 -47.61 -1.78
N PRO A 40 -3.87 -47.33 -0.48
CA PRO A 40 -3.78 -45.97 0.03
C PRO A 40 -2.66 -45.18 -0.64
N LYS A 41 -2.96 -43.97 -1.12
CA LYS A 41 -1.97 -43.05 -1.69
C LYS A 41 -0.97 -42.67 -0.60
N ARG A 42 0.33 -42.72 -0.93
CA ARG A 42 1.45 -42.31 -0.07
C ARG A 42 1.97 -40.93 -0.49
N SER A 43 2.66 -40.26 0.43
CA SER A 43 3.27 -38.93 0.20
C SER A 43 2.29 -37.89 -0.34
N PHE A 44 1.02 -38.03 0.04
CA PHE A 44 -0.08 -37.24 -0.49
C PHE A 44 -0.08 -35.80 0.01
N THR A 45 -0.87 -34.96 -0.63
CA THR A 45 -1.26 -33.64 -0.13
C THR A 45 -2.77 -33.60 0.07
N VAL A 46 -3.26 -32.77 0.99
CA VAL A 46 -4.70 -32.54 1.15
C VAL A 46 -4.96 -31.05 1.34
N GLY A 47 -6.00 -30.55 0.69
CA GLY A 47 -6.38 -29.14 0.67
C GLY A 47 -5.97 -28.39 -0.60
N ILE A 48 -5.14 -28.96 -1.49
CA ILE A 48 -4.75 -28.35 -2.77
C ILE A 48 -5.13 -29.24 -3.95
N ILE A 49 -5.15 -28.65 -5.16
CA ILE A 49 -5.30 -29.38 -6.42
C ILE A 49 -3.91 -29.53 -7.04
N ASP A 50 -3.25 -30.66 -6.81
CA ASP A 50 -1.95 -30.97 -7.40
C ASP A 50 -2.15 -31.79 -8.68
N ASP A 51 -2.29 -31.10 -9.80
CA ASP A 51 -2.43 -31.64 -11.14
C ASP A 51 -1.10 -31.81 -11.88
N VAL A 52 0.02 -31.59 -11.19
CA VAL A 52 1.38 -31.74 -11.75
C VAL A 52 2.03 -33.03 -11.25
N ALA A 53 2.12 -33.21 -9.93
CA ALA A 53 2.68 -34.41 -9.32
C ALA A 53 1.60 -35.40 -8.86
N HIS A 54 0.31 -35.05 -9.03
CA HIS A 54 -0.83 -35.89 -8.69
C HIS A 54 -0.84 -36.40 -7.25
N THR A 55 -0.29 -35.61 -6.31
CA THR A 55 -0.20 -36.00 -4.90
C THR A 55 -1.47 -35.72 -4.11
N SER A 56 -2.38 -34.86 -4.59
CA SER A 56 -3.56 -34.47 -3.82
C SER A 56 -4.57 -35.61 -3.65
N LEU A 57 -5.27 -35.62 -2.52
CA LEU A 57 -6.45 -36.45 -2.27
C LEU A 57 -7.72 -35.74 -2.78
N PRO A 58 -8.68 -36.47 -3.37
CA PRO A 58 -9.99 -35.91 -3.68
C PRO A 58 -10.74 -35.56 -2.39
N VAL A 59 -11.38 -34.40 -2.35
CA VAL A 59 -12.15 -33.91 -1.19
C VAL A 59 -13.59 -33.66 -1.63
N ASP A 60 -14.55 -34.16 -0.87
CA ASP A 60 -15.97 -33.83 -1.04
C ASP A 60 -16.29 -32.53 -0.28
N PRO A 61 -16.51 -31.39 -0.97
CA PRO A 61 -16.75 -30.11 -0.33
C PRO A 61 -18.10 -30.03 0.40
N GLU A 62 -19.05 -30.93 0.11
CA GLU A 62 -20.36 -30.95 0.77
C GLU A 62 -20.35 -31.67 2.12
N PHE A 63 -19.29 -32.44 2.41
CA PHE A 63 -19.13 -33.09 3.71
C PHE A 63 -19.00 -32.04 4.82
N ASP A 64 -19.97 -32.04 5.73
CA ASP A 64 -20.02 -31.14 6.87
C ASP A 64 -20.30 -31.91 8.16
N VAL A 65 -19.77 -31.42 9.29
CA VAL A 65 -20.03 -31.99 10.61
C VAL A 65 -21.12 -31.15 11.28
N PRO A 66 -22.27 -31.74 11.67
CA PRO A 66 -23.41 -30.97 12.17
C PRO A 66 -23.05 -29.98 13.31
N ASP A 67 -23.48 -28.73 13.15
CA ASP A 67 -23.31 -27.63 14.10
C ASP A 67 -24.43 -27.59 15.17
N LYS A 68 -24.89 -28.76 15.64
CA LYS A 68 -26.06 -28.82 16.54
C LYS A 68 -25.80 -28.01 17.82
N GLY A 69 -26.59 -26.94 18.01
CA GLY A 69 -26.48 -26.05 19.17
C GLY A 69 -25.40 -24.97 19.08
N LEU A 70 -24.80 -24.76 17.90
CA LEU A 70 -23.88 -23.66 17.63
C LEU A 70 -24.55 -22.60 16.75
N TYR A 71 -24.30 -21.33 17.08
CA TYR A 71 -24.64 -20.17 16.28
C TYR A 71 -23.37 -19.65 15.60
N SER A 72 -23.39 -19.53 14.27
CA SER A 72 -22.25 -19.13 13.45
C SER A 72 -22.54 -17.79 12.75
N ALA A 73 -21.65 -16.82 12.92
CA ALA A 73 -21.77 -15.49 12.32
C ALA A 73 -20.51 -15.08 11.55
N MET A 74 -20.71 -14.44 10.40
CA MET A 74 -19.63 -13.88 9.58
C MET A 74 -19.81 -12.38 9.35
N PHE A 75 -18.73 -11.62 9.43
CA PHE A 75 -18.76 -10.16 9.28
C PHE A 75 -17.70 -9.72 8.28
N PHE A 76 -18.15 -9.09 7.20
CA PHE A 76 -17.32 -8.53 6.14
C PHE A 76 -17.15 -7.03 6.41
N GLY A 77 -15.96 -6.65 6.89
CA GLY A 77 -15.60 -5.27 7.20
C GLY A 77 -14.46 -4.74 6.35
N LEU A 78 -14.29 -3.43 6.33
CA LEU A 78 -13.16 -2.76 5.71
C LEU A 78 -12.03 -2.56 6.72
N GLY A 79 -10.78 -2.83 6.35
CA GLY A 79 -9.62 -2.64 7.22
C GLY A 79 -9.58 -1.21 7.79
N SER A 80 -9.67 -1.10 9.13
CA SER A 80 -9.76 0.13 9.94
C SER A 80 -11.16 0.74 10.15
N ASP A 81 -12.24 0.09 9.73
CA ASP A 81 -13.63 0.50 10.05
C ASP A 81 -14.05 0.19 11.51
N GLY A 82 -13.27 -0.66 12.20
CA GLY A 82 -13.49 -1.08 13.58
C GLY A 82 -14.27 -2.40 13.75
N THR A 83 -14.65 -3.09 12.66
CA THR A 83 -15.41 -4.35 12.65
C THR A 83 -14.75 -5.44 13.48
N VAL A 84 -13.47 -5.71 13.27
CA VAL A 84 -12.71 -6.71 14.05
C VAL A 84 -12.69 -6.36 15.54
N GLY A 85 -12.57 -5.07 15.87
CA GLY A 85 -12.58 -4.60 17.25
C GLY A 85 -13.93 -4.81 17.92
N ALA A 86 -15.02 -4.49 17.21
CA ALA A 86 -16.38 -4.74 17.67
C ALA A 86 -16.63 -6.24 17.87
N ASN A 87 -16.20 -7.09 16.93
CA ASN A 87 -16.37 -8.54 17.04
C ASN A 87 -15.58 -9.14 18.21
N ARG A 88 -14.35 -8.69 18.46
CA ARG A 88 -13.61 -9.07 19.68
C ARG A 88 -14.34 -8.68 20.95
N ASN A 89 -15.00 -7.52 20.95
CA ASN A 89 -15.80 -7.07 22.07
C ASN A 89 -17.09 -7.88 22.22
N SER A 90 -17.78 -8.21 21.12
CA SER A 90 -18.96 -9.08 21.14
C SER A 90 -18.66 -10.48 21.64
N ILE A 91 -17.53 -11.09 21.25
CA ILE A 91 -17.05 -12.37 21.81
C ILE A 91 -16.94 -12.28 23.32
N LYS A 92 -16.33 -11.20 23.80
CA LYS A 92 -16.11 -10.98 25.22
C LYS A 92 -17.43 -10.82 25.98
N ILE A 93 -18.34 -9.98 25.47
CA ILE A 93 -19.67 -9.78 26.07
C ILE A 93 -20.41 -11.13 26.14
N ILE A 94 -20.50 -11.87 25.04
CA ILE A 94 -21.26 -13.13 25.02
C ILE A 94 -20.61 -14.17 25.94
N GLY A 95 -19.29 -14.29 25.94
CA GLY A 95 -18.58 -15.27 26.77
C GLY A 95 -18.49 -14.93 28.27
N GLU A 96 -18.61 -13.65 28.65
CA GLU A 96 -18.59 -13.21 30.05
C GLU A 96 -19.99 -13.08 30.64
N GLU A 97 -21.01 -12.75 29.83
CA GLU A 97 -22.38 -12.49 30.30
C GLU A 97 -23.34 -13.69 30.08
N THR A 98 -22.87 -14.80 29.46
CA THR A 98 -23.69 -16.00 29.24
C THR A 98 -22.90 -17.29 29.46
N ASP A 99 -23.58 -18.44 29.62
CA ASP A 99 -22.88 -19.75 29.64
C ASP A 99 -22.47 -20.26 28.24
N ASN A 100 -22.47 -19.41 27.21
CA ASN A 100 -21.99 -19.81 25.91
C ASN A 100 -20.46 -19.83 25.88
N ASN A 101 -19.90 -20.90 25.33
CA ASN A 101 -18.56 -20.87 24.79
C ASN A 101 -18.54 -19.95 23.57
N ALA A 102 -17.46 -19.19 23.40
CA ALA A 102 -17.28 -18.27 22.28
C ALA A 102 -15.95 -18.52 21.58
N GLN A 103 -15.98 -18.60 20.25
CA GLN A 103 -14.80 -18.75 19.40
C GLN A 103 -14.79 -17.61 18.37
N GLY A 104 -13.62 -17.02 18.13
CA GLY A 104 -13.42 -16.03 17.09
C GLY A 104 -12.14 -16.28 16.30
N TYR A 105 -12.26 -16.25 14.98
CA TYR A 105 -11.14 -16.23 14.04
C TYR A 105 -11.30 -15.05 13.09
N PHE A 106 -10.20 -14.38 12.74
CA PHE A 106 -10.22 -13.15 11.96
C PHE A 106 -9.29 -13.31 10.76
N VAL A 107 -9.86 -13.34 9.57
CA VAL A 107 -9.11 -13.32 8.32
C VAL A 107 -8.85 -11.87 7.96
N PHE A 108 -7.57 -11.51 7.93
CA PHE A 108 -7.12 -10.21 7.47
C PHE A 108 -6.57 -10.33 6.05
N ASP A 109 -6.64 -9.24 5.31
CA ASP A 109 -5.77 -9.03 4.16
C ASP A 109 -4.42 -8.49 4.66
N SER A 110 -3.35 -8.79 3.94
CA SER A 110 -2.02 -8.23 4.17
C SER A 110 -1.92 -6.76 3.78
N LYS A 111 -2.85 -6.25 2.95
CA LYS A 111 -3.05 -4.81 2.72
C LYS A 111 -3.41 -4.11 4.03
N LYS A 112 -2.61 -3.12 4.42
CA LYS A 112 -2.69 -2.48 5.74
C LYS A 112 -3.95 -1.65 5.98
N ALA A 113 -4.57 -1.10 4.94
CA ALA A 113 -5.82 -0.37 5.07
C ALA A 113 -6.70 -0.58 3.83
N GLY A 114 -8.01 -0.49 4.03
CA GLY A 114 -8.99 -0.51 2.95
C GLY A 114 -9.16 -1.87 2.28
N ALA A 115 -8.73 -2.95 2.92
CA ALA A 115 -8.94 -4.30 2.39
C ALA A 115 -10.00 -5.03 3.20
N VAL A 116 -10.59 -6.08 2.62
CA VAL A 116 -11.64 -6.84 3.29
C VAL A 116 -11.08 -7.56 4.52
N THR A 117 -11.83 -7.53 5.61
CA THR A 117 -11.61 -8.35 6.80
C THR A 117 -12.83 -9.21 7.00
N ILE A 118 -12.62 -10.50 7.29
CA ILE A 118 -13.72 -11.44 7.55
C ILE A 118 -13.57 -11.98 8.96
N SER A 119 -14.53 -11.66 9.81
CA SER A 119 -14.60 -12.22 11.16
C SER A 119 -15.50 -13.45 11.15
N HIS A 120 -15.02 -14.56 11.70
CA HIS A 120 -15.76 -15.80 11.88
C HIS A 120 -16.00 -16.03 13.37
N LEU A 121 -17.26 -15.96 13.79
CA LEU A 121 -17.65 -16.11 15.18
C LEU A 121 -18.53 -17.35 15.37
N ARG A 122 -18.26 -18.14 16.39
CA ARG A 122 -19.11 -19.26 16.81
C ARG A 122 -19.46 -19.12 18.30
N PHE A 123 -20.70 -19.43 18.63
CA PHE A 123 -21.21 -19.39 20.00
C PHE A 123 -22.07 -20.61 20.30
N GLY A 124 -22.00 -21.16 21.51
CA GLY A 124 -22.94 -22.20 21.94
C GLY A 124 -22.60 -22.81 23.30
N LYS A 125 -23.54 -23.59 23.85
CA LYS A 125 -23.38 -24.19 25.19
C LYS A 125 -22.29 -25.27 25.25
N ALA A 126 -22.06 -25.98 24.15
CA ALA A 126 -21.03 -27.01 24.05
C ALA A 126 -19.63 -26.41 23.77
N GLU A 127 -18.58 -27.14 24.14
CA GLU A 127 -17.20 -26.76 23.82
C GLU A 127 -16.99 -26.70 22.29
N ILE A 128 -16.40 -25.61 21.79
CA ILE A 128 -16.24 -25.36 20.36
C ILE A 128 -14.88 -25.87 19.86
N ARG A 129 -14.87 -27.07 19.27
CA ARG A 129 -13.69 -27.68 18.62
C ARG A 129 -13.79 -27.58 17.09
N ARG A 130 -13.62 -26.36 16.59
CA ARG A 130 -13.78 -26.01 15.17
C ARG A 130 -12.62 -25.11 14.68
N PRO A 131 -11.37 -25.61 14.59
CA PRO A 131 -10.20 -24.80 14.20
C PRO A 131 -10.11 -24.62 12.67
N TYR A 132 -11.22 -24.24 12.05
CA TYR A 132 -11.37 -24.01 10.60
C TYR A 132 -12.42 -22.93 10.35
N LEU A 133 -12.44 -22.33 9.16
CA LEU A 133 -13.33 -21.23 8.81
C LEU A 133 -14.82 -21.66 8.78
N ILE A 134 -15.71 -20.69 8.93
CA ILE A 134 -17.16 -20.93 8.75
C ILE A 134 -17.44 -20.93 7.24
N SER A 135 -18.04 -22.01 6.73
CA SER A 135 -18.56 -22.12 5.36
C SER A 135 -20.07 -21.90 5.27
N LYS A 136 -20.81 -22.20 6.35
CA LYS A 136 -22.27 -22.06 6.46
C LYS A 136 -22.64 -21.31 7.74
N ALA A 137 -23.07 -20.05 7.61
CA ALA A 137 -23.36 -19.12 8.71
C ALA A 137 -24.88 -18.88 8.88
N ASP A 138 -25.31 -18.71 10.12
CA ASP A 138 -26.68 -18.31 10.48
C ASP A 138 -26.89 -16.81 10.26
N PHE A 139 -25.81 -16.02 10.34
CA PHE A 139 -25.82 -14.57 10.21
C PHE A 139 -24.61 -14.08 9.42
N VAL A 140 -24.85 -13.25 8.42
CA VAL A 140 -23.80 -12.57 7.66
C VAL A 140 -24.05 -11.07 7.67
N ALA A 141 -23.01 -10.28 7.94
CA ALA A 141 -23.08 -8.82 7.86
C ALA A 141 -22.07 -8.27 6.85
N CYS A 142 -22.53 -7.30 6.06
CA CYS A 142 -21.73 -6.54 5.12
C CYS A 142 -21.63 -5.08 5.59
N HIS A 143 -20.45 -4.68 6.04
CA HIS A 143 -20.18 -3.35 6.58
C HIS A 143 -19.61 -2.39 5.52
N ASN A 144 -19.59 -2.78 4.25
CA ASN A 144 -19.27 -1.89 3.13
C ASN A 144 -20.08 -2.31 1.89
N PRO A 145 -21.00 -1.46 1.39
CA PRO A 145 -21.89 -1.82 0.29
C PRO A 145 -21.14 -2.17 -1.00
N SER A 146 -19.95 -1.63 -1.24
CA SER A 146 -19.17 -1.94 -2.46
C SER A 146 -18.70 -3.39 -2.53
N PHE A 147 -18.72 -4.12 -1.41
CA PHE A 147 -18.36 -5.54 -1.38
C PHE A 147 -19.38 -6.43 -2.11
N LEU A 148 -20.64 -6.00 -2.23
CA LEU A 148 -21.66 -6.74 -2.96
C LEU A 148 -21.43 -6.77 -4.48
N GLU A 149 -20.63 -5.82 -4.99
CA GLU A 149 -20.19 -5.83 -6.39
C GLU A 149 -18.98 -6.75 -6.62
N LYS A 150 -18.38 -7.34 -5.56
CA LYS A 150 -17.05 -7.97 -5.63
C LYS A 150 -16.97 -9.38 -5.09
N TYR A 151 -17.67 -9.65 -4.00
CA TYR A 151 -17.51 -10.90 -3.26
C TYR A 151 -18.83 -11.64 -3.17
N ASP A 152 -18.78 -12.94 -3.47
CA ASP A 152 -19.90 -13.84 -3.24
C ASP A 152 -20.01 -14.24 -1.75
N MET A 153 -20.41 -13.27 -0.92
CA MET A 153 -20.53 -13.49 0.52
C MET A 153 -21.80 -14.25 0.91
N LEU A 154 -22.87 -14.16 0.11
CA LEU A 154 -24.16 -14.80 0.41
C LEU A 154 -24.12 -16.31 0.18
N SER A 155 -23.13 -16.83 -0.57
CA SER A 155 -22.86 -18.26 -0.68
C SER A 155 -22.72 -18.95 0.68
N SER A 156 -22.21 -18.23 1.67
CA SER A 156 -21.99 -18.70 3.04
C SER A 156 -23.25 -18.65 3.92
N VAL A 157 -24.33 -17.99 3.50
CA VAL A 157 -25.55 -17.87 4.33
C VAL A 157 -26.37 -19.17 4.26
N ARG A 158 -26.75 -19.71 5.42
CA ARG A 158 -27.68 -20.86 5.50
C ARG A 158 -29.06 -20.48 4.94
N LYS A 159 -29.79 -21.46 4.41
CA LYS A 159 -31.19 -21.25 4.00
C LYS A 159 -32.03 -20.82 5.21
N GLY A 160 -32.75 -19.70 5.09
CA GLY A 160 -33.49 -19.08 6.19
C GLY A 160 -32.62 -18.23 7.14
N GLY A 161 -31.33 -18.11 6.86
CA GLY A 161 -30.38 -17.30 7.63
C GLY A 161 -30.62 -15.79 7.46
N THR A 162 -29.79 -15.01 8.14
CA THR A 162 -29.95 -13.55 8.21
C THR A 162 -28.81 -12.82 7.50
N PHE A 163 -29.14 -11.76 6.76
CA PHE A 163 -28.18 -10.86 6.15
C PHE A 163 -28.41 -9.41 6.61
N LEU A 164 -27.35 -8.75 7.07
CA LEU A 164 -27.34 -7.33 7.44
C LEU A 164 -26.43 -6.54 6.50
N LEU A 165 -26.93 -5.45 5.93
CA LEU A 165 -26.17 -4.55 5.04
C LEU A 165 -26.13 -3.13 5.59
N THR A 166 -24.93 -2.53 5.64
CA THR A 166 -24.82 -1.07 5.78
C THR A 166 -24.99 -0.38 4.43
N THR A 167 -25.85 0.64 4.35
CA THR A 167 -26.17 1.33 3.09
C THR A 167 -26.82 2.70 3.38
N SER A 168 -26.62 3.68 2.50
CA SER A 168 -27.33 4.97 2.51
C SER A 168 -28.78 4.87 2.03
N HIS A 169 -29.15 3.74 1.41
CA HIS A 169 -30.46 3.51 0.81
C HIS A 169 -31.43 2.88 1.81
N GLY A 170 -32.66 3.41 1.88
CA GLY A 170 -33.70 2.91 2.78
C GLY A 170 -34.25 1.53 2.38
N PRO A 171 -35.13 0.93 3.21
CA PRO A 171 -35.69 -0.40 2.95
C PRO A 171 -36.52 -0.48 1.65
N ASP A 172 -37.07 0.63 1.19
CA ASP A 172 -37.87 0.71 -0.04
C ASP A 172 -37.02 0.91 -1.31
N GLU A 173 -35.76 1.34 -1.17
CA GLU A 173 -34.88 1.73 -2.29
C GLU A 173 -33.73 0.73 -2.50
N VAL A 174 -33.22 0.16 -1.40
CA VAL A 174 -32.03 -0.70 -1.42
C VAL A 174 -32.14 -1.88 -2.37
N TRP A 175 -33.34 -2.43 -2.57
CA TRP A 175 -33.51 -3.58 -3.45
C TRP A 175 -33.00 -3.29 -4.87
N ASP A 176 -33.29 -2.10 -5.40
CA ASP A 176 -32.92 -1.70 -6.76
C ASP A 176 -31.45 -1.33 -6.92
N THR A 177 -30.71 -1.20 -5.81
CA THR A 177 -29.26 -0.94 -5.82
C THR A 177 -28.43 -2.23 -5.80
N LEU A 178 -29.03 -3.39 -5.52
CA LEU A 178 -28.32 -4.66 -5.43
C LEU A 178 -28.04 -5.27 -6.81
N PRO A 179 -26.87 -5.90 -7.02
CA PRO A 179 -26.66 -6.75 -8.19
C PRO A 179 -27.68 -7.90 -8.26
N ARG A 180 -28.03 -8.31 -9.48
CA ARG A 180 -29.02 -9.35 -9.75
C ARG A 180 -28.64 -10.69 -9.11
N GLU A 181 -27.35 -11.03 -9.10
CA GLU A 181 -26.82 -12.24 -8.47
C GLU A 181 -27.08 -12.23 -6.95
N VAL A 182 -26.88 -11.08 -6.30
CA VAL A 182 -27.14 -10.90 -4.87
C VAL A 182 -28.63 -11.04 -4.58
N GLN A 183 -29.49 -10.38 -5.37
CA GLN A 183 -30.95 -10.51 -5.25
C GLN A 183 -31.39 -11.97 -5.38
N GLN A 184 -30.86 -12.70 -6.38
CA GLN A 184 -31.21 -14.09 -6.62
C GLN A 184 -30.83 -14.98 -5.43
N GLN A 185 -29.64 -14.79 -4.85
CA GLN A 185 -29.22 -15.54 -3.68
C GLN A 185 -30.08 -15.27 -2.43
N LEU A 186 -30.49 -14.02 -2.20
CA LEU A 186 -31.40 -13.67 -1.11
C LEU A 186 -32.74 -14.43 -1.23
N ILE A 187 -33.25 -14.57 -2.46
CA ILE A 187 -34.50 -15.28 -2.78
C ILE A 187 -34.34 -16.78 -2.58
N ASP A 188 -33.37 -17.40 -3.25
CA ASP A 188 -33.21 -18.86 -3.28
C ASP A 188 -32.93 -19.43 -1.89
N ARG A 189 -32.17 -18.68 -1.09
CA ARG A 189 -31.84 -19.02 0.30
C ARG A 189 -32.89 -18.55 1.29
N LYS A 190 -33.95 -17.85 0.87
CA LYS A 190 -35.01 -17.33 1.76
C LYS A 190 -34.44 -16.51 2.92
N VAL A 191 -33.51 -15.61 2.61
CA VAL A 191 -32.76 -14.84 3.62
C VAL A 191 -33.65 -13.81 4.28
N LYS A 192 -33.50 -13.63 5.60
CA LYS A 192 -34.05 -12.48 6.33
C LYS A 192 -33.11 -11.29 6.14
N PHE A 193 -33.54 -10.28 5.40
CA PHE A 193 -32.68 -9.19 4.97
C PHE A 193 -32.92 -7.91 5.80
N TYR A 194 -31.86 -7.34 6.36
CA TYR A 194 -31.88 -6.12 7.15
C TYR A 194 -30.91 -5.07 6.60
N VAL A 195 -31.27 -3.80 6.74
CA VAL A 195 -30.44 -2.65 6.36
C VAL A 195 -30.33 -1.61 7.46
N ILE A 196 -29.23 -0.86 7.44
CA ILE A 196 -28.96 0.29 8.33
C ILE A 196 -28.09 1.33 7.63
N ASP A 197 -28.42 2.61 7.76
CA ASP A 197 -27.53 3.69 7.35
C ASP A 197 -26.58 4.07 8.50
N ALA A 198 -25.53 3.27 8.65
CA ALA A 198 -24.52 3.52 9.67
C ALA A 198 -23.57 4.66 9.29
N ILE A 199 -23.42 4.96 7.99
CA ILE A 199 -22.45 5.96 7.50
C ILE A 199 -22.96 7.37 7.80
N SER A 200 -24.21 7.67 7.42
CA SER A 200 -24.80 8.98 7.70
C SER A 200 -24.93 9.21 9.21
N LEU A 201 -25.34 8.19 9.97
CA LEU A 201 -25.40 8.27 11.44
C LEU A 201 -24.02 8.57 12.05
N ALA A 202 -22.95 7.91 11.56
CA ALA A 202 -21.60 8.19 12.03
C ALA A 202 -21.14 9.61 11.67
N HIS A 203 -21.52 10.13 10.50
CA HIS A 203 -21.25 11.50 10.09
C HIS A 203 -22.00 12.53 10.96
N GLU A 204 -23.30 12.36 11.17
CA GLU A 204 -24.14 13.21 12.03
C GLU A 204 -23.58 13.32 13.45
N LEU A 205 -23.09 12.20 13.99
CA LEU A 205 -22.53 12.12 15.34
C LEU A 205 -21.05 12.53 15.42
N GLY A 206 -20.40 12.88 14.30
CA GLY A 206 -18.99 13.26 14.26
C GLY A 206 -18.01 12.10 14.52
N LEU A 207 -18.43 10.86 14.28
CA LEU A 207 -17.61 9.65 14.38
C LEU A 207 -16.78 9.37 13.11
N GLY A 208 -17.03 10.12 12.02
CA GLY A 208 -16.38 9.95 10.72
C GLY A 208 -16.73 8.61 10.10
N ALA A 209 -15.75 7.89 9.55
CA ALA A 209 -15.97 6.59 8.92
C ALA A 209 -16.14 5.40 9.91
N ARG A 210 -16.33 5.66 11.21
CA ARG A 210 -16.41 4.60 12.23
C ARG A 210 -17.85 4.17 12.48
N ILE A 211 -18.21 3.01 11.93
CA ILE A 211 -19.55 2.42 12.05
C ILE A 211 -19.62 1.25 13.04
N ASN A 212 -18.50 0.90 13.68
CA ASN A 212 -18.34 -0.32 14.45
C ASN A 212 -19.34 -0.51 15.60
N VAL A 213 -19.61 0.54 16.40
CA VAL A 213 -20.60 0.47 17.49
C VAL A 213 -22.02 0.32 16.95
N ILE A 214 -22.34 1.04 15.88
CA ILE A 214 -23.66 1.01 15.22
C ILE A 214 -23.95 -0.41 14.70
N MET A 215 -22.99 -1.00 13.96
CA MET A 215 -23.12 -2.35 13.43
C MET A 215 -23.13 -3.42 14.53
N GLN A 216 -22.42 -3.20 15.64
CA GLN A 216 -22.44 -4.11 16.80
C GLN A 216 -23.83 -4.18 17.44
N VAL A 217 -24.49 -3.04 17.60
CA VAL A 217 -25.86 -2.98 18.14
C VAL A 217 -26.84 -3.69 17.20
N ALA A 218 -26.72 -3.46 15.90
CA ALA A 218 -27.53 -4.16 14.90
C ALA A 218 -27.36 -5.69 14.99
N PHE A 219 -26.14 -6.19 15.15
CA PHE A 219 -25.90 -7.62 15.35
C PHE A 219 -26.65 -8.17 16.57
N PHE A 220 -26.54 -7.53 17.74
CA PHE A 220 -27.21 -8.04 18.95
C PHE A 220 -28.74 -7.96 18.84
N LYS A 221 -29.28 -6.86 18.29
CA LYS A 221 -30.73 -6.69 18.10
C LYS A 221 -31.32 -7.75 17.16
N ILE A 222 -30.63 -8.06 16.07
CA ILE A 222 -31.15 -8.97 15.04
C ILE A 222 -30.88 -10.45 15.41
N SER A 223 -29.69 -10.77 15.92
CA SER A 223 -29.32 -12.17 16.23
C SER A 223 -30.12 -12.76 17.38
N GLY A 224 -30.52 -11.94 18.36
CA GLY A 224 -31.21 -12.41 19.56
C GLY A 224 -30.40 -13.37 20.42
N ILE A 225 -29.07 -13.39 20.28
CA ILE A 225 -28.19 -14.32 20.99
C ILE A 225 -28.16 -14.08 22.51
N ILE A 226 -28.43 -12.84 22.91
CA ILE A 226 -28.70 -12.41 24.28
C ILE A 226 -29.87 -11.41 24.27
N PRO A 227 -30.58 -11.22 25.40
CA PRO A 227 -31.60 -10.18 25.52
C PRO A 227 -31.07 -8.79 25.15
N LEU A 228 -31.86 -8.00 24.42
CA LEU A 228 -31.43 -6.71 23.88
C LEU A 228 -31.01 -5.72 24.99
N ASP A 229 -31.76 -5.64 26.08
CA ASP A 229 -31.45 -4.73 27.19
C ASP A 229 -30.11 -5.06 27.86
N GLU A 230 -29.82 -6.36 27.99
CA GLU A 230 -28.53 -6.84 28.50
C GLU A 230 -27.39 -6.50 27.53
N ALA A 231 -27.61 -6.69 26.23
CA ALA A 231 -26.64 -6.33 25.20
C ALA A 231 -26.31 -4.84 25.22
N VAL A 232 -27.33 -3.97 25.24
CA VAL A 232 -27.17 -2.51 25.26
C VAL A 232 -26.41 -2.07 26.51
N LYS A 233 -26.75 -2.63 27.68
CA LYS A 233 -26.05 -2.35 28.93
C LYS A 233 -24.58 -2.78 28.86
N ALA A 234 -24.29 -3.97 28.36
CA ALA A 234 -22.94 -4.49 28.22
C ALA A 234 -22.10 -3.65 27.24
N ILE A 235 -22.67 -3.26 26.09
CA ILE A 235 -22.01 -2.39 25.10
C ILE A 235 -21.68 -1.02 25.72
N LYS A 236 -22.64 -0.36 26.37
CA LYS A 236 -22.40 0.94 27.05
C LYS A 236 -21.35 0.82 28.17
N GLY A 237 -21.36 -0.27 28.93
CA GLY A 237 -20.32 -0.58 29.92
C GLY A 237 -18.93 -0.76 29.30
N ALA A 238 -18.85 -1.47 28.17
CA ALA A 238 -17.62 -1.65 27.42
C ALA A 238 -17.10 -0.33 26.83
N ILE A 239 -17.99 0.53 26.33
CA ILE A 239 -17.67 1.89 25.86
C ILE A 239 -17.03 2.68 27.00
N GLN A 240 -17.62 2.68 28.20
CA GLN A 240 -17.07 3.38 29.36
C GLN A 240 -15.67 2.85 29.74
N LYS A 241 -15.51 1.52 29.79
CA LYS A 241 -14.22 0.90 30.11
C LYS A 241 -13.12 1.22 29.09
N THR A 242 -13.50 1.30 27.80
CA THR A 242 -12.57 1.50 26.69
C THR A 242 -12.24 2.98 26.45
N TYR A 243 -13.27 3.82 26.47
CA TYR A 243 -13.21 5.21 26.05
C TYR A 243 -13.33 6.21 27.21
N GLY A 244 -13.70 5.79 28.43
CA GLY A 244 -13.81 6.70 29.58
C GLY A 244 -12.50 7.45 29.85
N LYS A 245 -11.36 6.79 29.65
CA LYS A 245 -10.06 7.45 29.73
C LYS A 245 -9.89 8.54 28.66
N LYS A 246 -10.49 8.40 27.46
CA LYS A 246 -10.32 9.34 26.34
C LYS A 246 -11.17 10.61 26.45
N GLY A 247 -12.03 10.71 27.45
CA GLY A 247 -12.84 11.88 27.77
C GLY A 247 -14.33 11.65 27.55
N GLU A 248 -15.15 12.34 28.35
CA GLU A 248 -16.60 12.15 28.41
C GLU A 248 -17.30 12.39 27.08
N LYS A 249 -16.84 13.40 26.30
CA LYS A 249 -17.38 13.68 24.97
C LYS A 249 -17.35 12.46 24.04
N ILE A 250 -16.24 11.70 24.04
CA ILE A 250 -16.10 10.51 23.18
C ILE A 250 -17.03 9.40 23.67
N VAL A 251 -17.16 9.22 24.99
CA VAL A 251 -18.11 8.25 25.57
C VAL A 251 -19.54 8.58 25.15
N GLN A 252 -19.95 9.82 25.33
CA GLN A 252 -21.30 10.29 24.97
C GLN A 252 -21.60 10.12 23.48
N MET A 253 -20.65 10.45 22.59
CA MET A 253 -20.82 10.23 21.15
C MET A 253 -21.04 8.74 20.82
N ASN A 254 -20.32 7.82 21.47
CA ASN A 254 -20.50 6.38 21.24
C ASN A 254 -21.82 5.87 21.84
N ASN A 255 -22.23 6.39 23.01
CA ASN A 255 -23.53 6.04 23.60
C ASN A 255 -24.70 6.54 22.73
N ALA A 256 -24.60 7.75 22.19
CA ALA A 256 -25.58 8.28 21.23
C ALA A 256 -25.65 7.44 19.95
N ALA A 257 -24.51 6.87 19.51
CA ALA A 257 -24.50 5.93 18.38
C ALA A 257 -25.21 4.61 18.71
N VAL A 258 -25.14 4.13 19.95
CA VAL A 258 -25.90 2.95 20.40
C VAL A 258 -27.40 3.24 20.32
N ASP A 259 -27.83 4.37 20.87
CA ASP A 259 -29.24 4.74 20.94
C ASP A 259 -29.80 5.02 19.54
N GLY A 260 -29.08 5.80 18.72
CA GLY A 260 -29.49 6.13 17.36
C GLY A 260 -29.50 4.94 16.40
N ALA A 261 -28.73 3.88 16.66
CA ALA A 261 -28.73 2.68 15.84
C ALA A 261 -30.02 1.87 15.98
N LEU A 262 -30.62 1.84 17.17
CA LEU A 262 -31.79 0.99 17.45
C LEU A 262 -32.98 1.32 16.56
N ASP A 263 -33.20 2.59 16.26
CA ASP A 263 -34.35 3.06 15.47
C ASP A 263 -34.09 3.08 13.96
N ARG A 264 -32.87 2.76 13.51
CA ARG A 264 -32.44 2.81 12.10
C ARG A 264 -32.19 1.43 11.47
N ILE A 265 -32.66 0.37 12.12
CA ILE A 265 -32.54 -1.00 11.61
C ILE A 265 -33.88 -1.41 11.01
N PHE A 266 -33.88 -1.66 9.70
CA PHE A 266 -35.10 -1.97 8.95
C PHE A 266 -35.00 -3.35 8.31
N GLU A 267 -36.07 -4.15 8.45
CA GLU A 267 -36.22 -5.39 7.69
C GLU A 267 -36.71 -5.04 6.28
N VAL A 268 -36.06 -5.60 5.27
CA VAL A 268 -36.41 -5.45 3.85
C VAL A 268 -37.21 -6.67 3.44
N LYS A 269 -38.41 -6.45 2.89
CA LYS A 269 -39.22 -7.54 2.34
C LYS A 269 -38.58 -8.06 1.05
N VAL A 270 -37.94 -9.22 1.12
CA VAL A 270 -37.34 -9.88 -0.05
C VAL A 270 -38.45 -10.29 -1.05
N PRO A 271 -38.45 -9.75 -2.27
CA PRO A 271 -39.41 -10.12 -3.32
C PRO A 271 -39.25 -11.58 -3.78
N THR A 272 -40.17 -12.08 -4.61
CA THR A 272 -40.08 -13.44 -5.16
C THR A 272 -39.27 -13.56 -6.45
N LYS A 273 -38.86 -12.43 -7.03
CA LYS A 273 -38.11 -12.37 -8.29
C LYS A 273 -37.00 -11.33 -8.22
N ALA A 274 -35.85 -11.65 -8.79
CA ALA A 274 -34.79 -10.67 -9.02
C ALA A 274 -35.20 -9.71 -10.15
N THR A 275 -35.10 -8.41 -9.90
CA THR A 275 -35.52 -7.31 -10.80
C THR A 275 -34.37 -6.44 -11.27
N SER A 276 -33.19 -6.55 -10.63
CA SER A 276 -32.06 -5.68 -10.93
C SER A 276 -31.54 -5.83 -12.36
N LYS A 277 -31.20 -4.69 -12.96
CA LYS A 277 -30.46 -4.60 -14.22
C LYS A 277 -28.95 -4.53 -14.02
N ILE A 278 -28.52 -4.36 -12.77
CA ILE A 278 -27.12 -4.31 -12.37
C ILE A 278 -26.67 -5.74 -12.17
N THR A 279 -25.55 -6.13 -12.78
CA THR A 279 -24.90 -7.41 -12.54
C THR A 279 -23.56 -7.18 -11.85
N MET A 280 -23.08 -8.17 -11.11
CA MET A 280 -21.72 -8.11 -10.60
C MET A 280 -20.74 -7.97 -11.78
N PRO A 281 -19.87 -6.96 -11.79
CA PRO A 281 -18.88 -6.81 -12.85
C PRO A 281 -17.89 -7.99 -12.82
N PRO A 282 -17.26 -8.33 -13.96
CA PRO A 282 -16.14 -9.25 -13.95
C PRO A 282 -15.02 -8.69 -13.06
N VAL A 283 -14.31 -9.59 -12.36
CA VAL A 283 -13.28 -9.23 -11.37
C VAL A 283 -12.16 -8.40 -11.99
N VAL A 284 -11.80 -8.73 -13.23
CA VAL A 284 -10.86 -7.99 -14.07
C VAL A 284 -11.45 -7.86 -15.48
N PRO A 285 -11.09 -6.82 -16.25
CA PRO A 285 -11.61 -6.66 -17.60
C PRO A 285 -11.08 -7.73 -18.57
N ALA A 286 -11.84 -8.00 -19.64
CA ALA A 286 -11.51 -9.03 -20.64
C ALA A 286 -10.18 -8.79 -21.40
N HIS A 287 -9.67 -7.55 -21.40
CA HIS A 287 -8.39 -7.21 -22.02
C HIS A 287 -7.19 -7.39 -21.08
N ALA A 288 -7.41 -7.79 -19.82
CA ALA A 288 -6.31 -8.06 -18.89
C ALA A 288 -5.46 -9.26 -19.39
N PRO A 289 -4.17 -9.36 -19.04
CA PRO A 289 -3.34 -10.51 -19.42
C PRO A 289 -3.92 -11.85 -18.93
N GLU A 290 -3.65 -12.95 -19.64
CA GLU A 290 -4.20 -14.28 -19.31
C GLU A 290 -3.93 -14.69 -17.85
N PHE A 291 -2.70 -14.50 -17.37
CA PHE A 291 -2.36 -14.79 -15.97
C PHE A 291 -3.19 -13.96 -14.99
N VAL A 292 -3.51 -12.70 -15.36
CA VAL A 292 -4.36 -11.84 -14.54
C VAL A 292 -5.80 -12.37 -14.52
N GLN A 293 -6.33 -12.80 -15.65
CA GLN A 293 -7.68 -13.34 -15.76
C GLN A 293 -7.84 -14.69 -15.04
N THR A 294 -6.83 -15.55 -15.10
CA THR A 294 -6.95 -16.96 -14.67
C THR A 294 -6.39 -17.24 -13.28
N VAL A 295 -5.47 -16.40 -12.78
CA VAL A 295 -4.83 -16.58 -11.47
C VAL A 295 -5.10 -15.38 -10.57
N THR A 296 -4.70 -14.17 -10.98
CA THR A 296 -4.85 -12.97 -10.14
C THR A 296 -6.32 -12.69 -9.80
N ALA A 297 -7.22 -12.78 -10.78
CA ALA A 297 -8.65 -12.56 -10.60
C ALA A 297 -9.29 -13.55 -9.62
N GLU A 298 -8.90 -14.83 -9.68
CA GLU A 298 -9.42 -15.85 -8.75
C GLU A 298 -8.96 -15.57 -7.31
N ILE A 299 -7.70 -15.17 -7.11
CA ILE A 299 -7.22 -14.75 -5.78
C ILE A 299 -7.95 -13.49 -5.30
N MET A 300 -8.13 -12.48 -6.17
CA MET A 300 -8.89 -11.25 -5.85
C MET A 300 -10.35 -11.56 -5.47
N ALA A 301 -10.96 -12.53 -6.14
CA ALA A 301 -12.32 -12.99 -5.90
C ALA A 301 -12.45 -13.94 -4.70
N ARG A 302 -11.35 -14.18 -3.96
CA ARG A 302 -11.28 -15.07 -2.79
C ARG A 302 -11.49 -16.55 -3.12
N ARG A 303 -11.17 -16.95 -4.36
CA ARG A 303 -11.17 -18.33 -4.87
C ARG A 303 -9.76 -18.84 -5.18
N GLY A 304 -8.73 -18.21 -4.61
CA GLY A 304 -7.33 -18.60 -4.80
C GLY A 304 -7.02 -20.03 -4.35
N ASP A 305 -7.84 -20.58 -3.45
CA ASP A 305 -7.71 -21.96 -2.98
C ASP A 305 -8.03 -23.02 -4.03
N ASP A 306 -8.79 -22.64 -5.08
CA ASP A 306 -9.22 -23.50 -6.18
C ASP A 306 -8.23 -23.49 -7.37
N ILE A 307 -7.16 -22.69 -7.28
CA ILE A 307 -6.14 -22.61 -8.31
C ILE A 307 -5.24 -23.85 -8.24
N PRO A 308 -5.10 -24.63 -9.33
CA PRO A 308 -4.26 -25.80 -9.33
C PRO A 308 -2.77 -25.47 -9.40
N VAL A 309 -1.92 -26.41 -8.98
CA VAL A 309 -0.46 -26.24 -8.95
C VAL A 309 0.10 -25.87 -10.33
N SER A 310 -0.44 -26.43 -11.41
CA SER A 310 -0.01 -26.14 -12.79
C SER A 310 -0.14 -24.69 -13.23
N LYS A 311 -1.00 -23.90 -12.56
CA LYS A 311 -1.23 -22.48 -12.87
C LYS A 311 -0.31 -21.54 -12.09
N MET A 312 0.37 -22.05 -11.06
CA MET A 312 1.26 -21.25 -10.22
C MET A 312 2.66 -21.14 -10.85
N PRO A 313 3.33 -19.98 -10.76
CA PRO A 313 4.69 -19.83 -11.27
C PRO A 313 5.68 -20.66 -10.44
N ILE A 314 6.56 -21.41 -11.12
CA ILE A 314 7.52 -22.33 -10.48
C ILE A 314 8.59 -21.61 -9.63
N ASP A 315 8.83 -20.33 -9.89
CA ASP A 315 9.85 -19.50 -9.25
C ASP A 315 9.25 -18.34 -8.45
N GLY A 316 7.92 -18.31 -8.30
CA GLY A 316 7.22 -17.27 -7.54
C GLY A 316 7.16 -15.90 -8.22
N LYS A 317 7.54 -15.76 -9.50
CA LYS A 317 7.44 -14.48 -10.22
C LYS A 317 6.00 -14.16 -10.61
N TYR A 318 5.59 -12.92 -10.35
CA TYR A 318 4.28 -12.39 -10.74
C TYR A 318 4.44 -11.23 -11.74
N PRO A 319 3.46 -11.02 -12.63
CA PRO A 319 3.47 -9.88 -13.54
C PRO A 319 3.41 -8.55 -12.79
N LEU A 320 3.99 -7.53 -13.42
CA LEU A 320 3.94 -6.13 -12.98
C LEU A 320 2.58 -5.50 -13.34
N GLY A 321 2.26 -4.40 -12.67
CA GLY A 321 1.17 -3.49 -13.00
C GLY A 321 -0.21 -4.07 -12.78
N THR A 322 -0.37 -5.08 -11.93
CA THR A 322 -1.68 -5.76 -11.78
C THR A 322 -2.65 -5.05 -10.85
N THR A 323 -2.18 -4.12 -10.00
CA THR A 323 -3.06 -3.28 -9.18
C THR A 323 -4.01 -2.39 -10.01
N GLN A 324 -3.67 -2.06 -11.26
CA GLN A 324 -4.54 -1.27 -12.13
C GLN A 324 -5.89 -1.94 -12.41
N TYR A 325 -5.96 -3.28 -12.28
CA TYR A 325 -7.18 -4.06 -12.48
C TYR A 325 -8.02 -4.21 -11.21
N GLU A 326 -7.49 -3.81 -10.04
CA GLU A 326 -8.15 -4.08 -8.75
C GLU A 326 -9.37 -3.18 -8.50
N LYS A 327 -9.29 -1.91 -8.92
CA LYS A 327 -10.37 -0.90 -8.82
C LYS A 327 -11.12 -0.99 -7.49
N ARG A 328 -10.36 -0.86 -6.40
CA ARG A 328 -10.76 -1.23 -5.02
C ARG A 328 -12.06 -0.59 -4.54
N ASN A 329 -12.35 0.62 -4.99
CA ASN A 329 -13.56 1.37 -4.69
C ASN A 329 -13.88 1.43 -3.18
N ILE A 330 -12.96 2.05 -2.44
CA ILE A 330 -12.99 2.09 -0.96
C ILE A 330 -13.10 3.49 -0.38
N ALA A 331 -12.98 4.54 -1.21
CA ALA A 331 -13.11 5.91 -0.75
C ALA A 331 -14.59 6.26 -0.52
N VAL A 332 -14.90 6.88 0.62
CA VAL A 332 -16.21 7.52 0.83
C VAL A 332 -16.29 8.81 0.01
N ASP A 333 -15.25 9.65 0.14
CA ASP A 333 -15.12 10.90 -0.61
C ASP A 333 -13.91 10.87 -1.55
N ILE A 334 -14.00 11.58 -2.67
CA ILE A 334 -12.91 11.76 -3.65
C ILE A 334 -12.67 13.25 -3.96
N PRO A 335 -11.45 13.63 -4.38
CA PRO A 335 -11.15 15.01 -4.76
C PRO A 335 -11.80 15.39 -6.11
N VAL A 336 -12.55 16.49 -6.13
CA VAL A 336 -13.14 17.12 -7.31
C VAL A 336 -12.34 18.35 -7.70
N TRP A 337 -11.96 18.43 -8.99
CA TRP A 337 -11.13 19.52 -9.52
C TRP A 337 -11.95 20.73 -9.99
N GLU A 338 -11.43 21.93 -9.66
CA GLU A 338 -11.93 23.25 -10.04
C GLU A 338 -10.92 23.96 -10.96
N PRO A 339 -11.13 23.90 -12.29
CA PRO A 339 -10.15 24.38 -13.27
C PRO A 339 -9.76 25.85 -13.11
N ASN A 340 -10.74 26.72 -12.82
CA ASN A 340 -10.57 28.18 -12.76
C ASN A 340 -9.72 28.64 -11.57
N VAL A 341 -9.68 27.86 -10.48
CA VAL A 341 -8.90 28.16 -9.27
C VAL A 341 -7.49 27.55 -9.36
N CYS A 342 -7.30 26.56 -10.23
CA CYS A 342 -6.08 25.77 -10.31
C CYS A 342 -4.87 26.57 -10.82
N ILE A 343 -3.76 26.53 -10.06
CA ILE A 343 -2.48 27.13 -10.46
C ILE A 343 -1.55 26.15 -11.19
N GLN A 344 -2.00 24.91 -11.45
CA GLN A 344 -1.28 23.89 -12.23
C GLN A 344 0.13 23.55 -11.69
N CYS A 345 0.27 23.52 -10.36
CA CYS A 345 1.54 23.23 -9.68
C CYS A 345 1.86 21.73 -9.54
N ALA A 346 0.92 20.85 -9.87
CA ALA A 346 1.02 19.39 -9.75
C ALA A 346 1.32 18.82 -8.35
N ARG A 347 1.29 19.64 -7.29
CA ARG A 347 1.51 19.16 -5.90
C ARG A 347 0.53 18.09 -5.47
N CYS A 348 -0.72 18.16 -5.93
CA CYS A 348 -1.74 17.14 -5.66
C CYS A 348 -1.31 15.74 -6.16
N SER A 349 -0.68 15.67 -7.33
CA SER A 349 -0.11 14.43 -7.89
C SER A 349 1.13 13.99 -7.13
N LEU A 350 2.00 14.93 -6.75
CA LEU A 350 3.23 14.62 -6.00
C LEU A 350 2.90 13.92 -4.68
N VAL A 351 2.01 14.51 -3.88
CA VAL A 351 1.69 14.05 -2.51
C VAL A 351 0.73 12.87 -2.47
N CYS A 352 0.13 12.49 -3.61
CA CYS A 352 -0.80 11.37 -3.66
C CYS A 352 -0.06 10.05 -3.39
N PRO A 353 -0.38 9.33 -2.30
CA PRO A 353 0.32 8.11 -1.94
C PRO A 353 -0.06 6.90 -2.81
N HIS A 354 -1.05 7.03 -3.69
CA HIS A 354 -1.58 5.94 -4.52
C HIS A 354 -1.56 6.25 -6.02
N ALA A 355 -0.98 7.38 -6.44
CA ALA A 355 -1.06 7.87 -7.82
C ALA A 355 -2.50 7.97 -8.38
N ALA A 356 -3.49 8.14 -7.48
CA ALA A 356 -4.91 8.21 -7.81
C ALA A 356 -5.38 9.61 -8.23
N ILE A 357 -4.49 10.60 -8.28
CA ILE A 357 -4.73 11.90 -8.91
C ILE A 357 -3.50 12.26 -9.72
N ARG A 358 -3.69 12.54 -11.02
CA ARG A 358 -2.62 12.72 -11.99
C ARG A 358 -2.85 13.98 -12.81
N VAL A 359 -1.79 14.42 -13.50
CA VAL A 359 -1.84 15.58 -14.38
C VAL A 359 -1.26 15.27 -15.75
N LYS A 360 -1.79 15.90 -16.79
CA LYS A 360 -1.23 15.90 -18.14
C LYS A 360 -1.41 17.28 -18.77
N ALA A 361 -0.42 17.71 -19.54
CA ALA A 361 -0.54 18.74 -20.57
C ALA A 361 -0.53 18.07 -21.96
N TYR A 362 -1.46 18.44 -22.84
CA TYR A 362 -1.65 17.82 -24.15
C TYR A 362 -2.25 18.79 -25.17
N ASP A 363 -2.14 18.46 -26.46
CA ASP A 363 -2.70 19.23 -27.58
C ASP A 363 -4.25 19.24 -27.53
N PRO A 364 -4.92 20.39 -27.73
CA PRO A 364 -6.37 20.50 -27.70
C PRO A 364 -7.12 19.53 -28.62
N LYS A 365 -6.51 19.08 -29.74
CA LYS A 365 -7.14 18.13 -30.68
C LYS A 365 -7.55 16.81 -30.02
N HIS A 366 -6.87 16.42 -28.94
CA HIS A 366 -7.21 15.19 -28.22
C HIS A 366 -8.55 15.27 -27.47
N LEU A 367 -9.15 16.46 -27.34
CA LEU A 367 -10.44 16.65 -26.65
C LEU A 367 -11.68 16.40 -27.53
N GLU A 368 -11.53 16.13 -28.83
CA GLU A 368 -12.68 15.92 -29.74
C GLU A 368 -13.62 14.79 -29.28
N LYS A 369 -13.07 13.78 -28.60
CA LYS A 369 -13.81 12.61 -28.08
C LYS A 369 -13.94 12.62 -26.54
N ALA A 370 -13.72 13.77 -25.90
CA ALA A 370 -13.79 13.87 -24.45
C ALA A 370 -15.22 13.60 -23.94
N PRO A 371 -15.40 12.82 -22.85
CA PRO A 371 -16.70 12.72 -22.18
C PRO A 371 -17.25 14.10 -21.81
N LYS A 372 -18.58 14.24 -21.78
CA LYS A 372 -19.24 15.53 -21.48
C LYS A 372 -18.82 16.14 -20.14
N THR A 373 -18.47 15.28 -19.18
CA THR A 373 -18.05 15.65 -17.82
C THR A 373 -16.53 15.87 -17.69
N PHE A 374 -15.76 15.64 -18.76
CA PHE A 374 -14.30 15.74 -18.71
C PHE A 374 -13.84 17.20 -18.64
N LYS A 375 -13.15 17.55 -17.55
CA LYS A 375 -12.68 18.91 -17.30
C LYS A 375 -11.30 19.13 -17.90
N SER A 376 -11.08 20.31 -18.48
CA SER A 376 -9.77 20.80 -18.92
C SER A 376 -9.64 22.31 -18.70
N ALA A 377 -8.41 22.82 -18.65
CA ALA A 377 -8.07 24.24 -18.61
C ALA A 377 -6.94 24.53 -19.62
N ASP A 378 -6.76 25.79 -20.01
CA ASP A 378 -5.56 26.19 -20.76
C ASP A 378 -4.31 25.98 -19.92
N ALA A 379 -3.28 25.35 -20.51
CA ALA A 379 -2.03 25.07 -19.82
C ALA A 379 -1.26 26.36 -19.52
N LYS A 380 -0.73 26.48 -18.31
CA LYS A 380 0.06 27.61 -17.81
C LYS A 380 1.55 27.29 -17.93
N GLY A 381 2.31 28.20 -18.53
CA GLY A 381 3.75 28.08 -18.82
C GLY A 381 4.02 28.41 -20.29
N LYS A 382 5.16 29.02 -20.60
CA LYS A 382 5.49 29.42 -22.00
C LYS A 382 5.68 28.19 -22.87
N GLU A 383 6.27 27.15 -22.30
CA GLU A 383 6.52 25.84 -22.87
C GLU A 383 5.24 25.05 -23.19
N PHE A 384 4.09 25.42 -22.63
CA PHE A 384 2.78 24.77 -22.86
C PHE A 384 1.79 25.67 -23.63
N ALA A 385 2.28 26.72 -24.30
CA ALA A 385 1.41 27.65 -25.00
C ALA A 385 0.52 26.93 -26.04
N GLY A 386 -0.79 27.19 -25.99
CA GLY A 386 -1.77 26.54 -26.86
C GLY A 386 -2.20 25.13 -26.43
N MET A 387 -1.63 24.56 -25.37
CA MET A 387 -2.00 23.24 -24.85
C MET A 387 -3.13 23.31 -23.82
N LYS A 388 -3.75 22.17 -23.55
CA LYS A 388 -4.70 21.95 -22.46
C LYS A 388 -4.04 21.20 -21.31
N PHE A 389 -4.55 21.42 -20.11
CA PHE A 389 -4.09 20.79 -18.87
C PHE A 389 -5.30 20.22 -18.12
N THR A 390 -5.15 19.00 -17.60
CA THR A 390 -6.16 18.34 -16.77
C THR A 390 -5.54 17.81 -15.49
N VAL A 391 -6.26 17.96 -14.38
CA VAL A 391 -6.06 17.19 -13.15
C VAL A 391 -7.19 16.16 -13.07
N GLN A 392 -6.87 14.88 -13.13
CA GLN A 392 -7.87 13.81 -13.15
C GLN A 392 -7.68 12.86 -11.96
N VAL A 393 -8.78 12.50 -11.30
CA VAL A 393 -8.83 11.50 -10.23
C VAL A 393 -9.20 10.13 -10.81
N ALA A 394 -8.59 9.07 -10.26
CA ALA A 394 -9.01 7.69 -10.43
C ALA A 394 -10.02 7.35 -9.31
N PRO A 395 -11.34 7.40 -9.57
CA PRO A 395 -12.34 7.33 -8.51
C PRO A 395 -12.28 6.02 -7.72
N GLU A 396 -12.06 4.91 -8.42
CA GLU A 396 -12.07 3.56 -7.83
C GLU A 396 -10.71 3.15 -7.21
N ASP A 397 -9.65 3.93 -7.43
CA ASP A 397 -8.32 3.68 -6.84
C ASP A 397 -7.96 4.71 -5.76
N CYS A 398 -8.74 5.78 -5.65
CA CYS A 398 -8.59 6.76 -4.59
C CYS A 398 -8.92 6.11 -3.23
N THR A 399 -8.17 6.50 -2.20
CA THR A 399 -8.38 6.04 -0.82
C THR A 399 -9.07 7.07 0.06
N GLY A 400 -9.48 8.22 -0.51
CA GLY A 400 -10.18 9.28 0.21
C GLY A 400 -9.33 10.00 1.28
N CYS A 401 -8.00 9.84 1.27
CA CYS A 401 -7.13 10.35 2.34
C CYS A 401 -7.07 11.89 2.48
N GLY A 402 -7.61 12.65 1.53
CA GLY A 402 -7.63 14.13 1.56
C GLY A 402 -6.27 14.84 1.46
N ALA A 403 -5.13 14.12 1.45
CA ALA A 403 -3.79 14.70 1.46
C ALA A 403 -3.57 15.67 0.29
N CYS A 404 -4.08 15.37 -0.91
CA CYS A 404 -3.99 16.27 -2.06
C CYS A 404 -4.72 17.60 -1.81
N VAL A 405 -5.93 17.57 -1.24
CA VAL A 405 -6.76 18.75 -0.95
C VAL A 405 -6.15 19.61 0.15
N VAL A 406 -5.67 19.00 1.23
CA VAL A 406 -5.01 19.73 2.33
C VAL A 406 -3.78 20.47 1.82
N ASN A 407 -2.98 19.83 0.98
CA ASN A 407 -1.73 20.38 0.45
C ASN A 407 -1.91 21.22 -0.83
N CYS A 408 -3.15 21.46 -1.29
CA CYS A 408 -3.41 22.30 -2.45
C CYS A 408 -3.17 23.78 -2.12
N PRO A 409 -2.25 24.48 -2.81
CA PRO A 409 -2.01 25.91 -2.63
C PRO A 409 -2.97 26.78 -3.46
N GLY A 410 -3.73 26.20 -4.38
CA GLY A 410 -4.73 26.92 -5.17
C GLY A 410 -5.97 27.17 -4.33
N VAL A 411 -6.21 28.42 -3.97
CA VAL A 411 -7.34 28.84 -3.13
C VAL A 411 -8.14 29.89 -3.89
N GLU A 412 -9.47 29.72 -3.90
CA GLU A 412 -10.38 30.70 -4.48
C GLU A 412 -10.36 31.96 -3.63
N LYS A 413 -10.35 33.11 -4.30
CA LYS A 413 -10.31 34.42 -3.66
C LYS A 413 -11.56 35.20 -4.04
N ASP A 414 -12.13 35.90 -3.06
CA ASP A 414 -13.23 36.83 -3.28
C ASP A 414 -12.77 38.11 -3.99
N GLN A 415 -13.71 39.04 -4.20
CA GLN A 415 -13.45 40.34 -4.83
C GLN A 415 -12.41 41.18 -4.06
N ASN A 416 -12.27 40.96 -2.76
CA ASN A 416 -11.31 41.63 -1.87
C ASN A 416 -9.98 40.86 -1.74
N LYS A 417 -9.77 39.85 -2.60
CA LYS A 417 -8.59 38.96 -2.62
C LYS A 417 -8.41 38.09 -1.36
N GLN A 418 -9.46 37.91 -0.56
CA GLN A 418 -9.46 37.05 0.61
C GLN A 418 -9.84 35.61 0.26
N PRO A 419 -9.23 34.59 0.89
CA PRO A 419 -9.61 33.18 0.71
C PRO A 419 -11.09 32.92 1.04
N THR A 420 -11.84 32.31 0.12
CA THR A 420 -13.25 31.91 0.37
C THR A 420 -13.38 30.62 1.17
N GLY A 421 -12.28 29.90 1.38
CA GLY A 421 -12.24 28.56 1.94
C GLY A 421 -12.33 27.44 0.89
N ARG A 422 -12.81 27.75 -0.33
CA ARG A 422 -12.82 26.81 -1.45
C ARG A 422 -11.44 26.70 -2.09
N LYS A 423 -11.01 25.47 -2.39
CA LYS A 423 -9.71 25.20 -3.02
C LYS A 423 -9.87 24.77 -4.48
N ALA A 424 -8.76 24.69 -5.21
CA ALA A 424 -8.73 24.16 -6.57
C ALA A 424 -9.07 22.66 -6.67
N ILE A 425 -9.04 21.96 -5.55
CA ILE A 425 -9.54 20.59 -5.40
C ILE A 425 -10.24 20.48 -4.05
N ASN A 426 -11.40 19.84 -3.98
CA ASN A 426 -12.20 19.71 -2.75
C ASN A 426 -12.73 18.27 -2.62
N MET A 427 -12.94 17.77 -1.40
CA MET A 427 -13.52 16.44 -1.20
C MET A 427 -15.04 16.49 -1.42
N ALA A 428 -15.60 15.47 -2.09
CA ALA A 428 -17.03 15.27 -2.25
C ALA A 428 -17.37 13.77 -2.27
N LEU A 429 -18.63 13.43 -1.97
CA LEU A 429 -19.12 12.05 -1.93
C LEU A 429 -18.86 11.35 -3.27
N GLN A 430 -18.28 10.15 -3.21
CA GLN A 430 -17.87 9.41 -4.39
C GLN A 430 -19.04 8.84 -5.18
N GLU A 431 -20.05 8.27 -4.50
CA GLU A 431 -21.11 7.46 -5.12
C GLU A 431 -21.79 8.17 -6.32
N PRO A 432 -22.21 9.45 -6.23
CA PRO A 432 -22.83 10.15 -7.36
C PRO A 432 -21.86 10.49 -8.51
N LEU A 433 -20.55 10.49 -8.25
CA LEU A 433 -19.51 10.89 -9.19
C LEU A 433 -18.82 9.70 -9.86
N ARG A 434 -18.86 8.52 -9.23
CA ARG A 434 -18.07 7.33 -9.59
C ARG A 434 -18.19 6.98 -11.07
N ALA A 435 -19.41 6.90 -11.59
CA ALA A 435 -19.64 6.48 -12.98
C ALA A 435 -19.03 7.44 -14.00
N ALA A 436 -19.30 8.75 -13.86
CA ALA A 436 -18.78 9.77 -14.75
C ALA A 436 -17.25 9.91 -14.63
N GLU A 437 -16.72 9.89 -13.41
CA GLU A 437 -15.28 10.00 -13.20
C GLU A 437 -14.52 8.75 -13.66
N ARG A 438 -15.15 7.58 -13.69
CA ARG A 438 -14.56 6.37 -14.28
C ARG A 438 -14.37 6.54 -15.80
N GLU A 439 -15.40 7.05 -16.49
CA GLU A 439 -15.30 7.38 -17.92
C GLU A 439 -14.25 8.47 -18.20
N ASN A 440 -14.23 9.53 -17.38
CA ASN A 440 -13.21 10.58 -17.45
C ASN A 440 -11.80 10.02 -17.22
N TYR A 441 -11.64 9.10 -16.27
CA TYR A 441 -10.35 8.51 -15.94
C TYR A 441 -9.81 7.61 -17.06
N GLU A 442 -10.67 6.76 -17.62
CA GLU A 442 -10.34 5.95 -18.80
C GLU A 442 -9.94 6.82 -20.00
N PHE A 443 -10.68 7.91 -20.25
CA PHE A 443 -10.30 8.87 -21.28
C PHE A 443 -8.94 9.53 -20.99
N PHE A 444 -8.69 9.94 -19.74
CA PHE A 444 -7.41 10.54 -19.33
C PHE A 444 -6.23 9.58 -19.52
N LEU A 445 -6.40 8.29 -19.21
CA LEU A 445 -5.36 7.28 -19.41
C LEU A 445 -4.98 7.15 -20.89
N ASN A 446 -5.96 7.25 -21.80
CA ASN A 446 -5.78 7.16 -23.24
C ASN A 446 -5.22 8.44 -23.91
N LEU A 447 -5.18 9.58 -23.21
CA LEU A 447 -4.45 10.76 -23.69
C LEU A 447 -2.95 10.45 -23.82
N PRO A 448 -2.24 11.04 -24.80
CA PRO A 448 -0.78 10.91 -24.85
C PRO A 448 -0.15 11.45 -23.56
N ASP A 449 0.95 10.84 -23.14
CA ASP A 449 1.76 11.41 -22.07
C ASP A 449 2.35 12.75 -22.55
N THR A 450 2.58 13.69 -21.63
CA THR A 450 3.12 15.01 -21.98
C THR A 450 4.51 14.86 -22.59
N ASP A 451 4.77 15.56 -23.69
CA ASP A 451 6.05 15.54 -24.38
C ASP A 451 7.21 15.91 -23.41
N PRO A 452 8.17 14.99 -23.16
CA PRO A 452 9.28 15.23 -22.26
C PRO A 452 10.18 16.41 -22.65
N SER A 453 10.21 16.81 -23.93
CA SER A 453 10.99 17.98 -24.37
C SER A 453 10.45 19.32 -23.85
N LEU A 454 9.19 19.33 -23.39
CA LEU A 454 8.52 20.53 -22.91
C LEU A 454 8.72 20.79 -21.41
N PHE A 455 9.36 19.90 -20.66
CA PHE A 455 9.53 20.10 -19.22
C PHE A 455 10.82 19.51 -18.66
N LYS A 456 11.28 20.08 -17.54
CA LYS A 456 12.40 19.53 -16.77
C LYS A 456 11.89 18.53 -15.75
N THR A 457 12.20 17.26 -15.94
CA THR A 457 11.83 16.16 -15.03
C THR A 457 12.33 16.39 -13.60
N ALA A 458 13.50 17.02 -13.44
CA ALA A 458 14.10 17.44 -12.16
C ALA A 458 13.39 18.66 -11.50
N SER A 459 12.06 18.74 -11.60
CA SER A 459 11.25 19.76 -10.94
C SER A 459 9.97 19.15 -10.35
N VAL A 460 9.36 19.82 -9.38
CA VAL A 460 8.08 19.34 -8.80
C VAL A 460 6.99 19.24 -9.87
N LYS A 461 6.82 20.23 -10.74
CA LYS A 461 5.81 20.14 -11.81
C LYS A 461 6.18 19.10 -12.87
N GLY A 462 7.43 19.12 -13.35
CA GLY A 462 7.90 18.24 -14.42
C GLY A 462 7.88 16.77 -14.03
N SER A 463 8.36 16.41 -12.83
CA SER A 463 8.31 15.01 -12.34
C SER A 463 6.89 14.44 -12.31
N GLN A 464 5.87 15.29 -12.18
CA GLN A 464 4.46 14.87 -12.12
C GLN A 464 3.76 14.87 -13.47
N LEU A 465 4.38 15.40 -14.52
CA LEU A 465 3.96 15.21 -15.91
C LEU A 465 4.44 13.86 -16.46
N VAL A 466 5.40 13.22 -15.79
CA VAL A 466 5.84 11.85 -16.09
C VAL A 466 4.85 10.84 -15.53
N ARG A 467 4.52 9.82 -16.34
CA ARG A 467 3.72 8.68 -15.92
C ARG A 467 4.32 8.02 -14.66
N PRO A 468 3.56 7.87 -13.56
CA PRO A 468 4.03 7.12 -12.40
C PRO A 468 4.15 5.63 -12.74
N LEU A 469 5.27 5.02 -12.34
CA LEU A 469 5.50 3.57 -12.49
C LEU A 469 5.34 2.80 -11.17
N PHE A 470 4.70 3.45 -10.19
CA PHE A 470 4.24 2.87 -8.93
C PHE A 470 2.86 3.45 -8.61
N GLU A 471 1.82 2.64 -8.69
CA GLU A 471 0.43 3.07 -8.61
C GLU A 471 -0.43 2.11 -7.78
N TYR A 472 -1.47 2.66 -7.13
CA TYR A 472 -2.56 1.90 -6.49
C TYR A 472 -2.15 0.84 -5.46
N SER A 473 -1.00 1.03 -4.82
CA SER A 473 -0.47 0.10 -3.82
C SER A 473 -1.43 -0.18 -2.65
N GLY A 474 -1.20 -1.30 -1.96
CA GLY A 474 -1.93 -1.70 -0.75
C GLY A 474 -1.63 -0.87 0.51
N ALA A 475 -0.96 0.28 0.38
CA ALA A 475 -0.56 1.12 1.51
C ALA A 475 -1.76 1.83 2.16
N CYS A 476 -1.57 2.29 3.40
CA CYS A 476 -2.59 3.03 4.15
C CYS A 476 -3.06 4.29 3.42
N ALA A 477 -4.32 4.70 3.63
CA ALA A 477 -4.80 6.02 3.21
C ALA A 477 -3.92 7.12 3.83
N GLY A 478 -3.31 7.96 2.98
CA GLY A 478 -2.39 9.00 3.43
C GLY A 478 -1.00 8.48 3.82
N CYS A 479 -0.56 7.31 3.37
CA CYS A 479 0.77 6.77 3.70
C CYS A 479 1.91 7.76 3.39
N GLY A 480 2.82 7.98 4.35
CA GLY A 480 3.95 8.89 4.17
C GLY A 480 5.14 8.32 3.39
N GLU A 481 5.12 7.03 3.04
CA GLU A 481 6.23 6.37 2.34
C GLU A 481 6.11 6.43 0.80
N THR A 482 4.92 6.11 0.28
CA THR A 482 4.74 5.75 -1.14
C THR A 482 4.89 6.91 -2.11
N ALA A 483 4.69 8.16 -1.67
CA ALA A 483 4.96 9.33 -2.52
C ALA A 483 6.44 9.44 -2.91
N TYR A 484 7.37 9.01 -2.03
CA TYR A 484 8.79 8.95 -2.35
C TYR A 484 9.11 7.83 -3.34
N VAL A 485 8.51 6.64 -3.16
CA VAL A 485 8.67 5.53 -4.11
C VAL A 485 8.13 5.90 -5.49
N LYS A 486 6.93 6.49 -5.54
CA LYS A 486 6.34 7.02 -6.78
C LYS A 486 7.26 8.03 -7.45
N LEU A 487 7.80 9.00 -6.70
CA LEU A 487 8.74 9.98 -7.24
C LEU A 487 10.01 9.30 -7.82
N MET A 488 10.62 8.36 -7.09
CA MET A 488 11.78 7.60 -7.59
C MET A 488 11.46 6.90 -8.91
N THR A 489 10.29 6.26 -9.02
CA THR A 489 9.89 5.59 -10.26
C THR A 489 9.54 6.54 -11.41
N GLN A 490 9.07 7.76 -11.13
CA GLN A 490 8.86 8.80 -12.14
C GLN A 490 10.18 9.36 -12.68
N LEU A 491 11.22 9.38 -11.86
CA LEU A 491 12.53 9.91 -12.26
C LEU A 491 13.39 8.85 -12.97
N PHE A 492 13.35 7.58 -12.53
CA PHE A 492 14.32 6.56 -12.95
C PHE A 492 13.70 5.18 -13.24
N GLY A 493 12.38 5.04 -13.14
CA GLY A 493 11.72 3.73 -13.10
C GLY A 493 11.85 2.89 -14.36
N ASP A 494 12.08 3.51 -15.52
CA ASP A 494 12.33 2.83 -16.80
C ASP A 494 13.67 2.08 -16.86
N ARG A 495 14.55 2.30 -15.88
CA ARG A 495 15.88 1.67 -15.75
C ARG A 495 16.22 1.27 -14.31
N ALA A 496 15.24 1.27 -13.41
CA ALA A 496 15.44 0.96 -12.00
C ALA A 496 15.49 -0.55 -11.74
N MET A 497 16.45 -0.97 -10.92
CA MET A 497 16.53 -2.30 -10.31
C MET A 497 16.45 -2.14 -8.80
N ILE A 498 15.38 -2.65 -8.19
CA ILE A 498 15.03 -2.41 -6.79
C ILE A 498 15.16 -3.71 -6.00
N GLY A 499 16.15 -3.76 -5.11
CA GLY A 499 16.13 -4.64 -3.95
C GLY A 499 15.31 -3.97 -2.85
N ASN A 500 14.29 -4.65 -2.34
CA ASN A 500 13.43 -4.13 -1.29
C ASN A 500 13.54 -4.95 0.00
N ALA A 501 13.87 -4.32 1.12
CA ALA A 501 13.89 -4.97 2.43
C ALA A 501 12.49 -5.35 2.88
N THR A 502 12.35 -6.43 3.63
CA THR A 502 11.05 -6.81 4.20
C THR A 502 10.54 -5.74 5.17
N GLY A 503 9.30 -5.28 4.99
CA GLY A 503 8.73 -4.19 5.78
C GLY A 503 7.45 -3.66 5.15
N CYS A 504 7.00 -2.45 5.52
CA CYS A 504 5.85 -1.82 4.85
C CYS A 504 6.02 -1.81 3.33
N SER A 505 7.22 -1.43 2.86
CA SER A 505 7.53 -1.28 1.45
C SER A 505 7.45 -2.57 0.66
N SER A 506 7.81 -3.72 1.25
CA SER A 506 7.60 -5.00 0.56
C SER A 506 6.14 -5.43 0.58
N ILE A 507 5.40 -5.15 1.66
CA ILE A 507 3.98 -5.49 1.75
C ILE A 507 3.15 -4.67 0.77
N TYR A 508 3.23 -3.34 0.76
CA TYR A 508 2.46 -2.59 -0.24
C TYR A 508 3.08 -2.68 -1.64
N GLY A 509 4.36 -3.03 -1.76
CA GLY A 509 5.12 -3.07 -3.00
C GLY A 509 5.07 -4.38 -3.77
N GLY A 510 4.70 -5.49 -3.12
CA GLY A 510 4.71 -6.82 -3.75
C GLY A 510 3.82 -7.85 -3.06
N ASN A 511 2.81 -7.44 -2.29
CA ASN A 511 1.87 -8.39 -1.72
C ASN A 511 0.85 -8.89 -2.76
N LEU A 512 0.89 -10.20 -2.98
CA LEU A 512 0.07 -10.89 -3.96
C LEU A 512 -1.44 -10.81 -3.61
N PRO A 513 -2.32 -10.81 -4.63
CA PRO A 513 -2.04 -11.14 -6.03
C PRO A 513 -1.71 -9.94 -6.93
N THR A 514 -1.70 -8.72 -6.38
CA THR A 514 -1.60 -7.47 -7.15
C THR A 514 -0.29 -6.73 -6.87
N THR A 515 0.41 -6.30 -7.91
CA THR A 515 1.67 -5.55 -7.83
C THR A 515 1.49 -4.09 -8.30
N PRO A 516 2.02 -3.09 -7.56
CA PRO A 516 1.89 -1.67 -7.89
C PRO A 516 2.94 -1.13 -8.86
N TYR A 517 4.09 -1.78 -8.99
CA TYR A 517 5.10 -1.39 -9.96
C TYR A 517 4.60 -1.71 -11.35
N THR A 518 4.63 -0.74 -12.27
CA THR A 518 4.09 -0.88 -13.64
C THR A 518 5.12 -0.43 -14.68
N THR A 519 4.74 -0.47 -15.96
CA THR A 519 5.60 -0.16 -17.09
C THR A 519 5.12 1.07 -17.86
N ARG A 520 6.04 1.69 -18.60
CA ARG A 520 5.73 2.66 -19.65
C ARG A 520 5.03 1.95 -20.81
N ALA A 521 4.54 2.74 -21.77
CA ALA A 521 3.92 2.22 -22.98
C ALA A 521 4.86 1.32 -23.82
N ASP A 522 6.18 1.48 -23.70
CA ASP A 522 7.19 0.64 -24.37
C ASP A 522 7.56 -0.63 -23.58
N GLY A 523 6.86 -0.92 -22.48
CA GLY A 523 7.10 -2.10 -21.64
C GLY A 523 8.24 -1.95 -20.62
N ARG A 524 8.96 -0.82 -20.59
CA ARG A 524 10.05 -0.60 -19.62
C ARG A 524 9.50 -0.13 -18.29
N GLY A 525 9.99 -0.70 -17.19
CA GLY A 525 9.61 -0.32 -15.83
C GLY A 525 10.55 -0.93 -14.80
N PRO A 526 10.28 -0.70 -13.50
CA PRO A 526 11.19 -1.13 -12.44
C PRO A 526 11.23 -2.65 -12.34
N THR A 527 12.42 -3.23 -12.27
CA THR A 527 12.59 -4.58 -11.75
C THR A 527 12.53 -4.51 -10.24
N TRP A 528 11.67 -5.31 -9.61
CA TRP A 528 11.49 -5.31 -8.16
C TRP A 528 11.65 -6.71 -7.59
N SER A 529 12.37 -6.82 -6.47
CA SER A 529 12.48 -8.08 -5.72
C SER A 529 12.68 -7.81 -4.23
N ASN A 530 12.08 -8.66 -3.40
CA ASN A 530 12.28 -8.70 -1.96
C ASN A 530 13.00 -10.00 -1.61
N SER A 531 14.25 -9.90 -1.15
CA SER A 531 15.02 -11.04 -0.62
C SER A 531 14.59 -11.32 0.82
N LEU A 532 15.27 -10.75 1.82
CA LEU A 532 14.94 -10.89 3.23
C LEU A 532 14.83 -9.51 3.91
N PHE A 533 14.73 -9.51 5.24
CA PHE A 533 14.67 -8.28 6.02
C PHE A 533 16.06 -7.69 6.24
N GLU A 534 17.04 -8.55 6.45
CA GLU A 534 18.39 -8.25 6.92
C GLU A 534 19.40 -7.96 5.81
N ASP A 535 19.20 -8.50 4.60
CA ASP A 535 20.22 -8.60 3.55
C ASP A 535 20.05 -7.61 2.38
N ASN A 536 19.12 -6.65 2.50
CA ASN A 536 18.67 -5.90 1.33
C ASN A 536 19.76 -5.01 0.70
N ALA A 537 20.70 -4.49 1.49
CA ALA A 537 21.79 -3.68 0.94
C ALA A 537 22.71 -4.56 0.10
N GLU A 538 23.07 -5.71 0.64
CA GLU A 538 23.90 -6.75 0.03
C GLU A 538 23.23 -7.32 -1.21
N PHE A 539 21.91 -7.48 -1.18
CA PHE A 539 21.11 -7.92 -2.31
C PHE A 539 21.16 -6.90 -3.46
N ALA A 540 20.99 -5.61 -3.17
CA ALA A 540 21.17 -4.55 -4.16
C ALA A 540 22.62 -4.47 -4.66
N MET A 541 23.61 -4.70 -3.80
CA MET A 541 25.02 -4.81 -4.21
C MET A 541 25.24 -5.98 -5.18
N GLY A 542 24.59 -7.12 -4.96
CA GLY A 542 24.58 -8.24 -5.91
C GLY A 542 24.01 -7.85 -7.28
N MET A 543 22.94 -7.05 -7.32
CA MET A 543 22.42 -6.49 -8.57
C MET A 543 23.44 -5.56 -9.25
N ARG A 544 24.09 -4.67 -8.49
CA ARG A 544 25.12 -3.76 -9.00
C ARG A 544 26.29 -4.52 -9.62
N LEU A 545 26.85 -5.50 -8.90
CA LEU A 545 27.92 -6.35 -9.40
C LEU A 545 27.53 -7.08 -10.70
N THR A 546 26.28 -7.54 -10.79
CA THR A 546 25.74 -8.16 -12.01
C THR A 546 25.70 -7.17 -13.17
N VAL A 547 25.17 -5.95 -12.94
CA VAL A 547 25.13 -4.91 -13.98
C VAL A 547 26.52 -4.55 -14.45
N ASP A 548 27.49 -4.37 -13.55
CA ASP A 548 28.87 -4.07 -13.89
C ASP A 548 29.49 -5.17 -14.74
N LYS A 549 29.32 -6.44 -14.32
CA LYS A 549 29.93 -7.55 -15.03
C LYS A 549 29.31 -7.77 -16.41
N PHE A 550 27.99 -7.61 -16.54
CA PHE A 550 27.32 -7.76 -17.83
C PHE A 550 27.60 -6.58 -18.75
N LYS A 551 27.74 -5.37 -18.23
CA LYS A 551 28.20 -4.22 -19.01
C LYS A 551 29.63 -4.43 -19.53
N GLN A 552 30.55 -4.88 -18.67
CA GLN A 552 31.91 -5.21 -19.08
C GLN A 552 31.90 -6.25 -20.22
N TYR A 553 31.16 -7.35 -20.02
CA TYR A 553 31.07 -8.42 -21.00
C TYR A 553 30.43 -7.96 -22.32
N ALA A 554 29.39 -7.12 -22.25
CA ALA A 554 28.77 -6.53 -23.44
C ALA A 554 29.73 -5.60 -24.21
N LEU A 555 30.57 -4.83 -23.51
CA LEU A 555 31.60 -3.99 -24.15
C LEU A 555 32.68 -4.84 -24.83
N GLU A 556 33.14 -5.91 -24.19
CA GLU A 556 34.12 -6.85 -24.79
C GLU A 556 33.55 -7.50 -26.06
N LEU A 557 32.28 -7.92 -26.04
CA LEU A 557 31.60 -8.46 -27.20
C LEU A 557 31.39 -7.40 -28.29
N LEU A 558 31.03 -6.17 -27.92
CA LEU A 558 30.87 -5.05 -28.85
C LEU A 558 32.16 -4.77 -29.61
N ASP A 559 33.29 -4.75 -28.90
CA ASP A 559 34.62 -4.56 -29.50
C ASP A 559 34.96 -5.72 -30.46
N GLN A 560 34.64 -6.96 -30.09
CA GLN A 560 34.86 -8.14 -30.95
C GLN A 560 34.02 -8.10 -32.24
N ILE A 561 32.73 -7.79 -32.15
CA ILE A 561 31.86 -7.74 -33.34
C ILE A 561 32.22 -6.58 -34.27
N ALA A 562 32.74 -5.47 -33.73
CA ALA A 562 33.26 -4.36 -34.52
C ALA A 562 34.54 -4.76 -35.25
N GLN A 563 35.49 -5.42 -34.56
CA GLN A 563 36.73 -5.92 -35.17
C GLN A 563 36.50 -6.96 -36.27
N LYS A 564 35.51 -7.83 -36.08
CA LYS A 564 35.12 -8.84 -37.08
C LYS A 564 34.29 -8.27 -38.24
N GLY A 565 33.92 -6.99 -38.20
CA GLY A 565 33.05 -6.37 -39.19
C GLY A 565 31.61 -6.91 -39.19
N CYS A 566 31.18 -7.55 -38.09
CA CYS A 566 29.81 -8.07 -37.96
C CYS A 566 28.78 -6.92 -37.87
N VAL A 567 29.21 -5.74 -37.43
CA VAL A 567 28.42 -4.50 -37.37
C VAL A 567 29.27 -3.30 -37.81
N ASP A 568 28.60 -2.17 -38.04
CA ASP A 568 29.26 -0.91 -38.38
C ASP A 568 30.12 -0.38 -37.22
N GLY A 569 31.39 -0.09 -37.50
CA GLY A 569 32.36 0.34 -36.50
C GLY A 569 32.06 1.71 -35.89
N LYS A 570 31.40 2.62 -36.63
CA LYS A 570 30.99 3.93 -36.11
C LYS A 570 29.87 3.77 -35.09
N LEU A 571 28.85 2.97 -35.42
CA LEU A 571 27.76 2.66 -34.48
C LEU A 571 28.30 2.00 -33.20
N ALA A 572 29.20 1.02 -33.33
CA ALA A 572 29.84 0.38 -32.18
C ALA A 572 30.65 1.38 -31.34
N GLY A 573 31.40 2.27 -31.97
CA GLY A 573 32.16 3.34 -31.29
C GLY A 573 31.26 4.28 -30.49
N GLU A 574 30.17 4.77 -31.09
CA GLU A 574 29.21 5.66 -30.42
C GLU A 574 28.52 4.99 -29.22
N ILE A 575 28.15 3.71 -29.37
CA ILE A 575 27.56 2.91 -28.28
C ILE A 575 28.55 2.77 -27.13
N ARG A 576 29.82 2.46 -27.45
CA ARG A 576 30.88 2.27 -26.47
C ARG A 576 31.15 3.56 -25.70
N GLU A 577 31.28 4.69 -26.40
CA GLU A 577 31.52 6.00 -25.81
C GLU A 577 30.40 6.36 -24.82
N ALA A 578 29.14 6.24 -25.23
CA ALA A 578 28.00 6.53 -24.38
C ALA A 578 27.87 5.57 -23.19
N ALA A 579 28.16 4.28 -23.39
CA ALA A 579 28.17 3.30 -22.31
C ALA A 579 29.26 3.62 -21.27
N VAL A 580 30.45 4.04 -21.70
CA VAL A 580 31.56 4.44 -20.81
C VAL A 580 31.25 5.76 -20.10
N ALA A 581 30.71 6.76 -20.81
CA ALA A 581 30.28 8.03 -20.24
C ALA A 581 29.20 7.84 -19.17
N ASN A 582 28.35 6.82 -19.33
CA ASN A 582 27.38 6.38 -18.32
C ASN A 582 26.49 7.53 -17.82
N SER A 583 26.05 8.41 -18.72
CA SER A 583 25.28 9.60 -18.38
C SER A 583 23.98 9.24 -17.62
N PRO A 584 23.63 9.96 -16.54
CA PRO A 584 22.35 9.80 -15.84
C PRO A 584 21.18 10.52 -16.53
N GLU A 585 21.45 11.39 -17.50
CA GLU A 585 20.44 12.21 -18.15
C GLU A 585 19.50 11.38 -19.01
N GLN A 586 18.19 11.64 -18.89
CA GLN A 586 17.17 10.83 -19.57
C GLN A 586 17.31 10.87 -21.10
N GLU A 587 17.65 12.02 -21.66
CA GLU A 587 17.84 12.20 -23.11
C GLU A 587 18.97 11.30 -23.64
N ASP A 588 20.10 11.26 -22.94
CA ASP A 588 21.24 10.40 -23.29
C ASP A 588 20.89 8.91 -23.18
N VAL A 589 20.09 8.54 -22.18
CA VAL A 589 19.59 7.17 -22.00
C VAL A 589 18.69 6.76 -23.17
N GLU A 590 17.76 7.62 -23.61
CA GLU A 590 16.90 7.31 -24.75
C GLU A 590 17.68 7.28 -26.07
N ALA A 591 18.63 8.19 -26.27
CA ALA A 591 19.53 8.16 -27.43
C ALA A 591 20.37 6.88 -27.47
N GLN A 592 20.88 6.43 -26.32
CA GLN A 592 21.60 5.16 -26.23
C GLN A 592 20.69 3.96 -26.52
N ARG A 593 19.45 3.94 -26.02
CA ARG A 593 18.49 2.88 -26.36
C ARG A 593 18.24 2.80 -27.86
N ALA A 594 18.08 3.94 -28.53
CA ALA A 594 17.92 3.95 -29.99
C ALA A 594 19.13 3.32 -30.71
N ARG A 595 20.35 3.60 -30.25
CA ARG A 595 21.57 2.95 -30.78
C ARG A 595 21.59 1.44 -30.50
N ILE A 596 21.18 1.02 -29.30
CA ILE A 596 21.12 -0.41 -28.92
C ILE A 596 20.06 -1.17 -29.75
N GLU A 597 18.90 -0.58 -30.04
CA GLU A 597 17.91 -1.22 -30.91
C GLU A 597 18.43 -1.39 -32.35
N GLN A 598 19.17 -0.41 -32.87
CA GLN A 598 19.86 -0.56 -34.16
C GLN A 598 20.92 -1.67 -34.13
N LEU A 599 21.69 -1.75 -33.03
CA LEU A 599 22.67 -2.81 -32.82
C LEU A 599 22.01 -4.19 -32.80
N LYS A 600 20.96 -4.37 -31.98
CA LYS A 600 20.20 -5.63 -31.87
C LYS A 600 19.64 -6.06 -33.22
N ALA A 601 19.05 -5.14 -33.98
CA ALA A 601 18.49 -5.44 -35.31
C ALA A 601 19.56 -5.91 -36.33
N ARG A 602 20.80 -5.41 -36.23
CA ARG A 602 21.93 -5.88 -37.05
C ARG A 602 22.47 -7.23 -36.57
N CYS A 603 22.68 -7.37 -35.26
CA CYS A 603 23.16 -8.61 -34.64
C CYS A 603 22.21 -9.79 -34.91
N ALA A 604 20.90 -9.58 -34.88
CA ALA A 604 19.90 -10.62 -35.14
C ALA A 604 19.90 -11.14 -36.59
N LYS A 605 20.54 -10.42 -37.52
CA LYS A 605 20.69 -10.81 -38.94
C LYS A 605 22.09 -11.31 -39.28
N SER A 606 22.97 -11.42 -38.27
CA SER A 606 24.36 -11.79 -38.46
C SER A 606 24.58 -13.25 -38.04
N ASP A 607 25.36 -14.00 -38.83
CA ASP A 607 25.82 -15.35 -38.47
C ASP A 607 26.98 -15.35 -37.44
N CYS A 608 27.36 -14.16 -36.97
CA CYS A 608 28.45 -13.93 -36.04
C CYS A 608 28.08 -14.45 -34.64
N THR A 609 28.79 -15.47 -34.15
CA THR A 609 28.55 -16.07 -32.82
C THR A 609 28.55 -15.05 -31.69
N GLU A 610 29.43 -14.04 -31.75
CA GLU A 610 29.49 -12.97 -30.75
C GLU A 610 28.27 -12.05 -30.79
N CYS A 611 27.62 -11.88 -31.95
CA CYS A 611 26.34 -11.15 -32.03
C CYS A 611 25.26 -11.87 -31.24
N ASN A 612 25.14 -13.19 -31.37
CA ASN A 612 24.17 -13.99 -30.60
C ASN A 612 24.40 -13.89 -29.10
N ARG A 613 25.67 -13.91 -28.66
CA ARG A 613 26.03 -13.72 -27.25
C ARG A 613 25.70 -12.30 -26.78
N LEU A 614 26.00 -11.28 -27.59
CA LEU A 614 25.76 -9.88 -27.25
C LEU A 614 24.27 -9.58 -27.08
N LEU A 615 23.40 -10.18 -27.90
CA LEU A 615 21.94 -9.99 -27.79
C LEU A 615 21.40 -10.31 -26.38
N THR A 616 22.03 -11.23 -25.65
CA THR A 616 21.61 -11.61 -24.28
C THR A 616 21.96 -10.57 -23.21
N VAL A 617 22.90 -9.65 -23.50
CA VAL A 617 23.43 -8.67 -22.53
C VAL A 617 23.48 -7.23 -23.07
N ALA A 618 23.06 -6.98 -24.32
CA ALA A 618 23.16 -5.68 -24.99
C ALA A 618 22.45 -4.56 -24.21
N ASP A 619 21.36 -4.88 -23.51
CA ASP A 619 20.62 -3.91 -22.68
C ASP A 619 21.44 -3.37 -21.51
N TYR A 620 22.53 -4.02 -21.10
CA TYR A 620 23.44 -3.55 -20.05
C TYR A 620 24.41 -2.46 -20.55
N LEU A 621 24.44 -2.17 -21.85
CA LEU A 621 25.10 -0.99 -22.41
C LEU A 621 24.30 0.30 -22.20
N VAL A 622 23.05 0.18 -21.73
CA VAL A 622 22.24 1.29 -21.21
C VAL A 622 22.38 1.35 -19.69
N ARG A 623 22.65 2.53 -19.12
CA ARG A 623 22.77 2.75 -17.67
C ARG A 623 21.58 2.14 -16.92
N LYS A 624 21.86 1.41 -15.84
CA LYS A 624 20.86 0.90 -14.88
C LYS A 624 21.02 1.64 -13.57
N SER A 625 19.89 1.93 -12.91
CA SER A 625 19.86 2.59 -11.60
C SER A 625 19.54 1.55 -10.53
N VAL A 626 20.50 1.22 -9.67
CA VAL A 626 20.33 0.19 -8.64
C VAL A 626 19.92 0.84 -7.32
N TRP A 627 18.83 0.33 -6.72
CA TRP A 627 18.22 0.87 -5.51
C TRP A 627 18.08 -0.21 -4.43
N ALA A 628 18.55 0.10 -3.21
CA ALA A 628 18.19 -0.61 -1.99
C ALA A 628 17.10 0.19 -1.26
N LEU A 629 15.87 -0.32 -1.26
CA LEU A 629 14.69 0.32 -0.68
C LEU A 629 14.28 -0.35 0.63
N GLY A 630 14.07 0.40 1.71
CA GLY A 630 13.55 -0.18 2.95
C GLY A 630 13.17 0.84 4.03
N GLY A 631 12.58 0.34 5.12
CA GLY A 631 12.19 1.17 6.26
C GLY A 631 13.31 1.36 7.29
N ASP A 632 13.04 2.16 8.32
CA ASP A 632 14.02 2.43 9.37
C ASP A 632 14.45 1.19 10.17
N GLY A 633 13.56 0.23 10.40
CA GLY A 633 13.91 -1.00 11.10
C GLY A 633 14.90 -1.91 10.36
N TRP A 634 14.96 -1.81 9.03
CA TRP A 634 16.03 -2.45 8.28
C TRP A 634 17.32 -1.64 8.44
N ALA A 635 17.29 -0.38 8.03
CA ALA A 635 18.52 0.41 7.85
C ALA A 635 19.20 0.79 9.17
N TYR A 636 18.46 1.01 10.27
CA TYR A 636 19.04 1.43 11.54
C TYR A 636 19.40 0.26 12.46
N ASP A 637 18.77 -0.89 12.25
CA ASP A 637 18.81 -2.05 13.13
C ASP A 637 19.36 -3.31 12.45
N ILE A 638 18.50 -4.16 11.90
CA ILE A 638 18.89 -5.53 11.52
C ILE A 638 19.83 -5.57 10.31
N GLY A 639 19.61 -4.69 9.33
CA GLY A 639 20.43 -4.60 8.11
C GLY A 639 21.48 -3.50 8.15
N TYR A 640 21.68 -2.83 9.28
CA TYR A 640 22.63 -1.71 9.34
C TYR A 640 24.06 -2.12 9.00
N GLY A 641 24.51 -3.32 9.43
CA GLY A 641 25.84 -3.81 9.07
C GLY A 641 26.03 -3.95 7.56
N GLY A 642 25.02 -4.47 6.86
CA GLY A 642 24.98 -4.54 5.40
C GLY A 642 24.94 -3.18 4.72
N VAL A 643 24.07 -2.28 5.21
CA VAL A 643 23.97 -0.89 4.70
C VAL A 643 25.30 -0.16 4.84
N ASP A 644 25.93 -0.25 6.00
CA ASP A 644 27.24 0.37 6.28
C ASP A 644 28.31 -0.18 5.33
N HIS A 645 28.41 -1.50 5.19
CA HIS A 645 29.38 -2.14 4.30
C HIS A 645 29.19 -1.77 2.82
N VAL A 646 27.95 -1.79 2.33
CA VAL A 646 27.65 -1.47 0.93
C VAL A 646 27.92 0.00 0.63
N LEU A 647 27.54 0.91 1.52
CA LEU A 647 27.87 2.33 1.37
C LEU A 647 29.39 2.57 1.45
N ALA A 648 30.11 1.87 2.33
CA ALA A 648 31.56 1.97 2.46
C ALA A 648 32.31 1.43 1.22
N SER A 649 31.71 0.53 0.44
CA SER A 649 32.34 -0.08 -0.74
C SER A 649 32.67 0.90 -1.87
N GLY A 650 32.02 2.07 -1.90
CA GLY A 650 32.16 3.02 -3.01
C GLY A 650 31.36 2.66 -4.27
N ALA A 651 30.56 1.58 -4.26
CA ALA A 651 29.75 1.17 -5.39
C ALA A 651 28.61 2.16 -5.70
N ASP A 652 28.26 2.32 -6.99
CA ASP A 652 27.12 3.13 -7.47
C ASP A 652 25.78 2.43 -7.16
N VAL A 653 25.35 2.58 -5.90
CA VAL A 653 24.09 2.06 -5.34
C VAL A 653 23.37 3.16 -4.59
N ASN A 654 22.07 3.29 -4.84
CA ASN A 654 21.21 4.26 -4.18
C ASN A 654 20.42 3.59 -3.05
N VAL A 655 20.62 4.01 -1.81
CA VAL A 655 19.90 3.53 -0.63
C VAL A 655 18.80 4.52 -0.28
N LEU A 656 17.54 4.10 -0.38
CA LEU A 656 16.37 4.88 0.04
C LEU A 656 15.78 4.32 1.34
N VAL A 657 15.90 5.08 2.41
CA VAL A 657 15.35 4.75 3.72
C VAL A 657 14.08 5.55 3.99
N LEU A 658 12.97 4.84 4.09
CA LEU A 658 11.66 5.36 4.43
C LEU A 658 11.51 5.38 5.96
N ASP A 659 11.95 6.48 6.57
CA ASP A 659 12.08 6.56 8.02
C ASP A 659 10.75 6.91 8.69
N THR A 660 10.08 5.89 9.20
CA THR A 660 8.86 6.01 10.01
C THR A 660 9.16 6.06 11.51
N GLU A 661 10.42 5.97 11.90
CA GLU A 661 10.90 5.96 13.28
C GLU A 661 10.31 4.85 14.18
N VAL A 662 9.72 3.80 13.58
CA VAL A 662 9.21 2.60 14.26
C VAL A 662 9.12 1.44 13.27
N TYR A 663 9.01 0.20 13.75
CA TYR A 663 8.71 -0.94 12.88
C TYR A 663 7.22 -0.92 12.53
N SER A 664 6.87 -0.15 11.51
CA SER A 664 5.49 0.14 11.13
C SER A 664 4.71 -1.10 10.66
N ASN A 665 5.37 -2.12 10.12
CA ASN A 665 4.71 -3.35 9.64
C ASN A 665 4.23 -4.26 10.76
N THR A 666 5.08 -4.52 11.74
CA THR A 666 4.83 -5.49 12.81
C THR A 666 4.06 -4.90 14.00
N GLY A 667 3.50 -3.70 13.81
CA GLY A 667 2.61 -3.04 14.76
C GLY A 667 3.27 -2.01 15.68
N GLY A 668 4.32 -1.34 15.22
CA GLY A 668 4.89 -0.16 15.89
C GLY A 668 5.85 -0.49 17.03
N GLN A 669 6.80 -1.40 16.81
CA GLN A 669 7.92 -1.66 17.71
C GLN A 669 8.94 -0.53 17.64
N MET A 670 9.63 -0.30 18.75
CA MET A 670 10.76 0.61 18.84
C MET A 670 11.90 0.16 17.91
N SER A 671 12.49 1.12 17.20
CA SER A 671 13.73 1.00 16.41
C SER A 671 14.82 1.91 16.97
N LYS A 672 16.08 1.73 16.55
CA LYS A 672 17.13 2.74 16.84
C LYS A 672 16.82 4.11 16.21
N SER A 673 15.92 4.14 15.23
CA SER A 673 15.40 5.36 14.63
C SER A 673 14.32 6.06 15.47
N THR A 674 13.69 5.37 16.43
CA THR A 674 12.68 5.94 17.31
C THR A 674 13.27 7.11 18.13
N PRO A 675 12.61 8.28 18.15
CA PRO A 675 13.06 9.43 18.95
C PRO A 675 12.86 9.22 20.45
N ARG A 676 13.60 9.99 21.24
CA ARG A 676 13.41 10.05 22.69
C ARG A 676 11.96 10.43 23.02
N ALA A 677 11.45 9.94 24.15
CA ALA A 677 10.09 10.16 24.66
C ALA A 677 8.95 9.51 23.86
N ALA A 678 9.19 9.04 22.64
CA ALA A 678 8.15 8.36 21.87
C ALA A 678 7.83 6.99 22.48
N VAL A 679 6.54 6.70 22.59
CA VAL A 679 6.00 5.41 23.02
C VAL A 679 5.84 4.49 21.83
N ALA A 680 6.39 3.29 21.95
CA ALA A 680 6.29 2.20 20.99
C ALA A 680 6.27 0.86 21.75
N LYS A 681 5.98 -0.26 21.08
CA LYS A 681 6.20 -1.59 21.70
C LYS A 681 7.69 -1.72 22.04
N PHE A 682 7.99 -2.30 23.21
CA PHE A 682 9.34 -2.32 23.82
C PHE A 682 9.88 -0.96 24.30
N ALA A 683 9.08 0.11 24.21
CA ALA A 683 9.36 1.44 24.77
C ALA A 683 8.09 2.06 25.38
N ALA A 684 7.35 1.27 26.17
CA ALA A 684 6.04 1.67 26.70
C ALA A 684 6.08 2.89 27.63
N ALA A 685 7.22 3.13 28.30
CA ALA A 685 7.46 4.30 29.15
C ALA A 685 8.13 5.47 28.42
N GLY A 686 8.09 5.46 27.08
CA GLY A 686 8.87 6.37 26.24
C GLY A 686 10.31 5.86 26.06
N LYS A 687 10.86 6.00 24.85
CA LYS A 687 12.25 5.63 24.60
C LYS A 687 13.19 6.57 25.37
N PRO A 688 14.11 6.05 26.20
CA PRO A 688 14.99 6.90 26.99
C PRO A 688 16.13 7.48 26.17
N ALA A 689 16.65 6.77 25.18
CA ALA A 689 17.82 7.16 24.39
C ALA A 689 17.45 8.04 23.18
N PRO A 690 18.37 8.90 22.67
CA PRO A 690 18.13 9.68 21.46
C PRO A 690 18.06 8.77 20.22
N LYS A 691 17.57 9.33 19.11
CA LYS A 691 17.59 8.69 17.78
C LYS A 691 19.05 8.50 17.31
N LYS A 692 19.38 7.32 16.77
CA LYS A 692 20.66 7.07 16.08
C LYS A 692 20.78 8.00 14.86
N ASP A 693 21.90 8.70 14.71
CA ASP A 693 22.09 9.63 13.58
C ASP A 693 22.84 8.95 12.42
N MET A 694 22.11 8.18 11.62
CA MET A 694 22.70 7.43 10.49
C MET A 694 23.26 8.34 9.40
N GLY A 695 22.65 9.50 9.17
CA GLY A 695 23.16 10.44 8.17
C GLY A 695 24.52 11.02 8.59
N LEU A 696 24.68 11.37 9.88
CA LEU A 696 25.97 11.78 10.42
C LEU A 696 27.02 10.65 10.31
N LEU A 697 26.66 9.41 10.65
CA LEU A 697 27.57 8.26 10.55
C LEU A 697 28.06 8.05 9.11
N ALA A 698 27.16 8.09 8.13
CA ALA A 698 27.51 7.93 6.72
C ALA A 698 28.39 9.08 6.19
N MET A 699 28.16 10.32 6.63
CA MET A 699 28.99 11.47 6.23
C MET A 699 30.46 11.34 6.69
N THR A 700 30.78 10.51 7.67
CA THR A 700 32.16 10.36 8.17
C THR A 700 33.11 9.73 7.15
N TYR A 701 32.61 8.89 6.23
CA TYR A 701 33.39 8.33 5.12
C TYR A 701 33.83 9.39 4.10
N GLY A 702 33.06 10.48 3.95
CA GLY A 702 33.38 11.60 3.08
C GLY A 702 33.18 11.38 1.58
N ASN A 703 32.96 10.14 1.12
CA ASN A 703 32.71 9.76 -0.28
C ASN A 703 31.31 9.17 -0.51
N ILE A 704 30.41 9.26 0.47
CA ILE A 704 29.01 8.84 0.34
C ILE A 704 28.16 10.10 0.17
N TYR A 705 27.31 10.14 -0.86
CA TYR A 705 26.29 11.20 -0.96
C TYR A 705 25.20 10.93 0.09
N VAL A 706 24.84 11.93 0.91
CA VAL A 706 23.82 11.77 1.96
C VAL A 706 22.80 12.89 1.88
N ALA A 707 21.52 12.56 1.81
CA ALA A 707 20.44 13.55 1.87
C ALA A 707 19.41 13.19 2.94
N LYS A 708 19.00 14.18 3.73
CA LYS A 708 17.89 14.06 4.67
C LYS A 708 16.75 14.96 4.20
N ILE A 709 15.62 14.34 3.86
CA ILE A 709 14.53 14.97 3.12
C ILE A 709 13.18 14.84 3.85
N ALA A 710 12.29 15.79 3.60
CA ALA A 710 10.88 15.73 4.00
C ALA A 710 10.01 16.44 2.95
N MET A 711 9.24 15.67 2.18
CA MET A 711 8.48 16.16 1.03
C MET A 711 7.44 17.21 1.40
N GLY A 712 6.81 17.09 2.57
CA GLY A 712 5.85 18.07 3.08
C GLY A 712 6.49 19.42 3.42
N ALA A 713 7.74 19.41 3.89
CA ALA A 713 8.46 20.63 4.26
C ALA A 713 9.09 21.32 3.06
N ASN A 714 9.77 20.58 2.19
CA ASN A 714 10.40 21.15 1.00
C ASN A 714 10.39 20.15 -0.18
N PRO A 715 9.34 20.18 -1.02
CA PRO A 715 9.21 19.26 -2.15
C PRO A 715 10.28 19.49 -3.23
N ASN A 716 10.77 20.72 -3.38
CA ASN A 716 11.86 21.02 -4.32
C ASN A 716 13.18 20.37 -3.88
N GLN A 717 13.49 20.44 -2.58
CA GLN A 717 14.67 19.80 -2.00
C GLN A 717 14.60 18.27 -2.11
N ALA A 718 13.41 17.68 -1.91
CA ALA A 718 13.21 16.25 -2.11
C ALA A 718 13.54 15.84 -3.56
N VAL A 719 12.94 16.50 -4.57
CA VAL A 719 13.23 16.19 -5.99
C VAL A 719 14.72 16.37 -6.31
N LYS A 720 15.31 17.47 -5.85
CA LYS A 720 16.74 17.76 -6.06
C LYS A 720 17.64 16.67 -5.46
N ALA A 721 17.34 16.21 -4.25
CA ALA A 721 18.11 15.17 -3.58
C ALA A 721 18.08 13.83 -4.33
N PHE A 722 16.95 13.44 -4.92
CA PHE A 722 16.85 12.24 -5.75
C PHE A 722 17.74 12.32 -7.00
N VAL A 723 17.72 13.45 -7.70
CA VAL A 723 18.52 13.68 -8.92
C VAL A 723 20.01 13.74 -8.59
N GLU A 724 20.38 14.42 -7.52
CA GLU A 724 21.78 14.52 -7.09
C GLU A 724 22.34 13.18 -6.61
N ALA A 725 21.53 12.38 -5.89
CA ALA A 725 21.90 11.03 -5.44
C ALA A 725 22.13 10.07 -6.61
N GLU A 726 21.19 10.01 -7.56
CA GLU A 726 21.27 9.06 -8.67
C GLU A 726 22.38 9.40 -9.68
N SER A 727 22.68 10.69 -9.83
CA SER A 727 23.78 11.17 -10.68
C SER A 727 25.15 11.09 -10.02
N TYR A 728 25.23 10.82 -8.72
CA TYR A 728 26.50 10.67 -8.03
C TYR A 728 27.15 9.34 -8.44
N PRO A 729 28.38 9.32 -8.99
CA PRO A 729 29.04 8.09 -9.42
C PRO A 729 29.64 7.33 -8.22
N GLY A 730 28.78 6.89 -7.30
CA GLY A 730 29.16 6.27 -6.05
C GLY A 730 27.95 6.02 -5.14
N PRO A 731 28.20 5.69 -3.86
CA PRO A 731 27.14 5.29 -2.94
C PRO A 731 26.32 6.51 -2.50
N SER A 732 25.01 6.35 -2.49
CA SER A 732 24.06 7.41 -2.12
C SER A 732 23.10 6.93 -1.04
N LEU A 733 22.84 7.77 -0.04
CA LEU A 733 21.89 7.51 1.05
C LEU A 733 20.86 8.63 1.14
N ILE A 734 19.58 8.30 0.95
CA ILE A 734 18.46 9.22 1.13
C ILE A 734 17.64 8.78 2.36
N LEU A 735 17.57 9.65 3.37
CA LEU A 735 16.74 9.50 4.56
C LEU A 735 15.45 10.31 4.38
N ALA A 736 14.33 9.65 4.12
CA ALA A 736 13.05 10.29 3.86
C ALA A 736 12.11 10.18 5.06
N TYR A 737 11.78 11.31 5.70
CA TYR A 737 10.81 11.32 6.80
C TYR A 737 9.44 10.87 6.29
N SER A 738 8.94 9.77 6.84
CA SER A 738 7.75 9.07 6.39
C SER A 738 6.74 8.99 7.54
N HIS A 739 5.76 9.89 7.53
CA HIS A 739 4.73 9.91 8.57
C HIS A 739 3.87 8.62 8.52
N CYS A 740 3.39 8.14 9.66
CA CYS A 740 2.74 6.84 9.76
C CYS A 740 1.55 6.84 10.72
N ILE A 741 0.58 5.95 10.49
CA ILE A 741 -0.54 5.69 11.43
C ILE A 741 -0.05 5.33 12.83
N ALA A 742 1.15 4.73 12.95
CA ALA A 742 1.78 4.38 14.22
C ALA A 742 2.16 5.61 15.07
N HIS A 743 2.27 6.79 14.46
CA HIS A 743 2.47 8.05 15.18
C HIS A 743 1.19 8.49 15.90
N GLY A 744 0.03 7.99 15.44
CA GLY A 744 -1.29 8.36 15.96
C GLY A 744 -1.63 9.81 15.66
N ILE A 745 -1.49 10.17 14.39
CA ILE A 745 -1.83 11.48 13.80
C ILE A 745 -3.03 11.32 12.86
N ASP A 746 -3.66 12.44 12.50
CA ASP A 746 -4.56 12.47 11.35
C ASP A 746 -3.74 12.43 10.06
N MET A 747 -3.86 11.31 9.32
CA MET A 747 -3.10 11.07 8.09
C MET A 747 -3.42 12.09 6.98
N THR A 748 -4.59 12.73 7.03
CA THR A 748 -4.97 13.81 6.10
C THR A 748 -3.99 14.99 6.16
N THR A 749 -3.45 15.26 7.36
CA THR A 749 -2.52 16.36 7.65
C THR A 749 -1.06 15.89 7.81
N GLY A 750 -0.76 14.65 7.44
CA GLY A 750 0.57 14.05 7.65
C GLY A 750 1.73 14.85 7.04
N TYR A 751 1.54 15.47 5.87
CA TYR A 751 2.53 16.36 5.27
C TYR A 751 2.78 17.65 6.06
N GLN A 752 1.74 18.22 6.69
CA GLN A 752 1.90 19.37 7.60
C GLN A 752 2.66 18.95 8.86
N GLN A 753 2.49 17.71 9.32
CA GLN A 753 3.29 17.17 10.41
C GLN A 753 4.77 17.06 10.03
N GLN A 754 5.10 16.77 8.76
CA GLN A 754 6.49 16.84 8.27
C GLN A 754 7.05 18.27 8.30
N VAL A 755 6.22 19.28 7.97
CA VAL A 755 6.62 20.69 8.07
C VAL A 755 7.02 21.01 9.52
N LYS A 756 6.15 20.68 10.48
CA LYS A 756 6.40 20.88 11.92
C LYS A 756 7.65 20.15 12.41
N ALA A 757 7.89 18.93 11.92
CA ALA A 757 9.10 18.17 12.26
C ALA A 757 10.39 18.89 11.83
N VAL A 758 10.37 19.62 10.71
CA VAL A 758 11.50 20.45 10.27
C VAL A 758 11.55 21.76 11.07
N GLU A 759 10.42 22.44 11.24
CA GLU A 759 10.32 23.72 11.95
C GLU A 759 10.75 23.64 13.42
N CYS A 760 10.61 22.48 14.08
CA CYS A 760 11.06 22.25 15.45
C CYS A 760 12.49 21.68 15.56
N GLY A 761 13.19 21.47 14.43
CA GLY A 761 14.54 20.91 14.41
C GLY A 761 14.64 19.40 14.67
N HIS A 762 13.53 18.67 14.83
CA HIS A 762 13.53 17.20 14.93
C HIS A 762 14.17 16.57 13.69
N TRP A 763 13.80 17.09 12.52
CA TRP A 763 14.21 16.58 11.21
C TRP A 763 14.89 17.69 10.37
N PRO A 764 16.14 18.07 10.66
CA PRO A 764 16.85 19.03 9.82
C PRO A 764 17.01 18.49 8.39
N LEU A 765 16.85 19.37 7.40
CA LEU A 765 17.02 19.03 5.98
C LEU A 765 18.42 19.41 5.54
N TYR A 766 19.14 18.48 4.92
CA TYR A 766 20.47 18.73 4.40
C TYR A 766 20.81 17.78 3.25
N ARG A 767 21.85 18.15 2.50
CA ARG A 767 22.50 17.31 1.48
C ARG A 767 24.00 17.41 1.66
N PHE A 768 24.67 16.27 1.68
CA PHE A 768 26.12 16.14 1.67
C PHE A 768 26.51 15.60 0.29
N ASP A 769 27.16 16.42 -0.52
CA ASP A 769 27.60 16.07 -1.87
C ASP A 769 29.13 16.06 -1.94
N PRO A 770 29.76 14.87 -1.98
CA PRO A 770 31.21 14.74 -2.09
C PRO A 770 31.84 15.49 -3.27
N ARG A 771 31.09 15.69 -4.37
CA ARG A 771 31.58 16.38 -5.58
C ARG A 771 31.94 17.85 -5.32
N LEU A 772 31.35 18.46 -4.29
CA LEU A 772 31.62 19.86 -3.94
C LEU A 772 33.04 20.06 -3.37
N ARG A 773 33.64 19.03 -2.76
CA ARG A 773 35.02 19.10 -2.26
C ARG A 773 36.01 19.38 -3.39
N ALA A 774 35.83 18.72 -4.54
CA ALA A 774 36.66 18.95 -5.73
C ALA A 774 36.52 20.38 -6.30
N GLN A 775 35.51 21.14 -5.85
CA GLN A 775 35.31 22.56 -6.21
C GLN A 775 35.79 23.52 -5.10
N GLY A 776 36.48 23.02 -4.06
CA GLY A 776 36.87 23.82 -2.89
C GLY A 776 35.68 24.29 -2.04
N LYS A 777 34.52 23.62 -2.14
CA LYS A 777 33.30 23.96 -1.40
C LYS A 777 33.05 22.95 -0.30
N ASN A 778 32.36 23.39 0.76
CA ASN A 778 31.88 22.48 1.79
C ASN A 778 30.84 21.51 1.19
N PRO A 779 31.02 20.19 1.34
CA PRO A 779 30.08 19.20 0.84
C PRO A 779 28.72 19.24 1.53
N LEU A 780 28.65 19.68 2.80
CA LEU A 780 27.41 19.74 3.56
C LEU A 780 26.66 21.05 3.31
N LEU A 781 25.49 20.92 2.70
CA LEU A 781 24.52 21.98 2.48
C LEU A 781 23.33 21.81 3.44
N LEU A 782 23.18 22.73 4.40
CA LEU A 782 22.02 22.76 5.29
C LEU A 782 20.85 23.48 4.59
N ASP A 783 19.81 22.73 4.24
CA ASP A 783 18.66 23.21 3.47
C ASP A 783 17.49 23.71 4.36
N SER A 784 17.46 23.33 5.64
CA SER A 784 16.49 23.83 6.63
C SER A 784 17.01 25.03 7.40
N LYS A 785 16.12 25.96 7.73
CA LYS A 785 16.43 27.11 8.61
C LYS A 785 16.54 26.67 10.08
N ALA A 786 17.05 27.58 10.92
CA ALA A 786 17.03 27.40 12.37
C ALA A 786 15.61 27.08 12.88
N PRO A 787 15.47 26.24 13.93
CA PRO A 787 14.17 25.92 14.51
C PRO A 787 13.40 27.19 14.90
N THR A 788 12.10 27.19 14.60
CA THR A 788 11.16 28.29 14.89
C THR A 788 10.01 27.85 15.81
N MET A 789 10.02 26.59 16.23
CA MET A 789 9.03 25.95 17.08
C MET A 789 9.75 25.06 18.11
N GLU A 790 9.15 24.87 19.29
CA GLU A 790 9.65 23.93 20.28
C GLU A 790 9.33 22.48 19.88
N PHE A 791 10.22 21.53 20.21
CA PHE A 791 9.98 20.12 19.90
C PHE A 791 8.67 19.58 20.51
N ALA A 792 8.30 20.07 21.69
CA ALA A 792 7.09 19.67 22.40
C ALA A 792 5.80 19.97 21.62
N ASP A 793 5.74 21.07 20.87
CA ASP A 793 4.55 21.48 20.10
C ASP A 793 4.30 20.53 18.93
N TYR A 794 5.37 20.10 18.25
CA TYR A 794 5.33 19.02 17.27
C TYR A 794 4.93 17.69 17.92
N ALA A 795 5.64 17.30 18.99
CA ALA A 795 5.52 15.99 19.60
C ALA A 795 4.11 15.74 20.17
N TYR A 796 3.52 16.72 20.86
CA TYR A 796 2.15 16.59 21.39
C TYR A 796 1.05 16.68 20.32
N GLY A 797 1.41 16.98 19.06
CA GLY A 797 0.59 16.70 17.88
C GLY A 797 0.35 15.21 17.63
N GLU A 798 1.17 14.32 18.22
CA GLU A 798 1.14 12.88 17.95
C GLU A 798 0.76 12.06 19.19
N ASN A 799 -0.06 11.03 18.99
CA ASN A 799 -0.51 10.19 20.10
C ASN A 799 0.66 9.43 20.77
N ARG A 800 1.71 9.08 20.02
CA ARG A 800 2.90 8.39 20.54
C ARG A 800 3.66 9.16 21.63
N TYR A 801 3.43 10.47 21.78
CA TYR A 801 3.95 11.26 22.90
C TYR A 801 2.85 11.62 23.92
N ARG A 802 1.64 11.94 23.46
CA ARG A 802 0.51 12.26 24.35
C ARG A 802 0.17 11.10 25.30
N SER A 803 0.30 9.85 24.84
CA SER A 803 0.06 8.67 25.68
C SER A 803 0.99 8.62 26.89
N LEU A 804 2.26 9.02 26.72
CA LEU A 804 3.21 9.10 27.83
C LEU A 804 2.84 10.23 28.78
N LYS A 805 2.59 11.43 28.27
CA LYS A 805 2.19 12.61 29.08
C LYS A 805 1.00 12.30 29.99
N LYS A 806 0.05 11.51 29.48
CA LYS A 806 -1.15 11.12 30.21
C LYS A 806 -0.92 10.00 31.23
N SER A 807 -0.07 9.03 30.92
CA SER A 807 0.13 7.84 31.77
C SER A 807 1.23 8.05 32.82
N LYS A 808 2.26 8.85 32.50
CA LYS A 808 3.44 9.14 33.32
C LYS A 808 3.90 10.59 33.10
N PRO A 809 3.19 11.59 33.67
CA PRO A 809 3.43 13.00 33.37
C PRO A 809 4.85 13.47 33.70
N ASP A 810 5.41 13.06 34.84
CA ASP A 810 6.75 13.49 35.27
C ASP A 810 7.84 12.93 34.35
N THR A 811 7.79 11.64 34.03
CA THR A 811 8.69 11.00 33.06
C THR A 811 8.55 11.65 31.67
N ALA A 812 7.32 12.00 31.26
CA ALA A 812 7.11 12.67 29.99
C ALA A 812 7.77 14.05 29.96
N ALA A 813 7.66 14.84 31.04
CA ALA A 813 8.25 16.16 31.13
C ALA A 813 9.79 16.10 31.10
N GLU A 814 10.38 15.16 31.85
CA GLU A 814 11.83 14.93 31.85
C GLU A 814 12.35 14.53 30.46
N LEU A 815 11.75 13.51 29.85
CA LEU A 815 12.18 13.04 28.53
C LEU A 815 11.93 14.08 27.44
N MET A 816 10.89 14.91 27.55
CA MET A 816 10.61 15.98 26.60
C MET A 816 11.66 17.09 26.66
N LYS A 817 12.13 17.47 27.86
CA LYS A 817 13.25 18.41 28.02
C LYS A 817 14.52 17.89 27.34
N LEU A 818 14.82 16.61 27.52
CA LEU A 818 15.96 15.96 26.86
C LEU A 818 15.77 15.89 25.33
N ALA A 819 14.56 15.58 24.86
CA ALA A 819 14.27 15.52 23.43
C ALA A 819 14.39 16.89 22.74
N ASN A 820 13.95 17.97 23.40
CA ASN A 820 14.14 19.33 22.90
C ASN A 820 15.62 19.69 22.80
N LYS A 821 16.41 19.30 23.82
CA LYS A 821 17.88 19.45 23.78
C LYS A 821 18.51 18.63 22.65
N ASP A 822 18.11 17.38 22.45
CA ASP A 822 18.62 16.53 21.36
C ASP A 822 18.39 17.19 19.98
N ALA A 823 17.21 17.78 19.75
CA ALA A 823 16.87 18.47 18.50
C ALA A 823 17.73 19.72 18.30
N ALA A 824 17.87 20.55 19.33
CA ALA A 824 18.69 21.77 19.30
C ALA A 824 20.18 21.45 19.07
N ASP A 825 20.73 20.48 19.81
CA ASP A 825 22.13 20.08 19.71
C ASP A 825 22.44 19.49 18.32
N ARG A 826 21.54 18.67 17.76
CA ARG A 826 21.69 18.12 16.39
C ARG A 826 21.70 19.23 15.35
N PHE A 827 20.75 20.17 15.42
CA PHE A 827 20.70 21.28 14.46
C PHE A 827 21.99 22.12 14.53
N LYS A 828 22.43 22.45 15.76
CA LYS A 828 23.66 23.22 15.98
C LYS A 828 24.88 22.51 15.41
N LEU A 829 25.01 21.19 15.60
CA LEU A 829 26.09 20.41 15.01
C LEU A 829 26.07 20.47 13.49
N MET A 830 24.91 20.27 12.85
CA MET A 830 24.79 20.36 11.39
C MET A 830 25.15 21.75 10.87
N GLN A 831 24.74 22.81 11.57
CA GLN A 831 25.09 24.19 11.23
C GLN A 831 26.61 24.43 11.34
N GLN A 832 27.25 23.93 12.40
CA GLN A 832 28.71 24.02 12.55
C GLN A 832 29.44 23.32 11.41
N LEU A 833 29.03 22.09 11.09
CA LEU A 833 29.62 21.31 10.00
C LEU A 833 29.44 21.99 8.63
N ALA A 834 28.27 22.57 8.36
CA ALA A 834 28.00 23.29 7.11
C ALA A 834 28.77 24.62 6.97
N ASN A 835 29.24 25.17 8.09
CA ASN A 835 30.05 26.40 8.14
C ASN A 835 31.56 26.14 8.24
N LEU A 836 32.01 24.88 8.30
CA LEU A 836 33.43 24.57 8.25
C LEU A 836 34.03 25.07 6.94
N GLN A 837 35.18 25.75 7.03
CA GLN A 837 35.98 26.07 5.87
C GLN A 837 36.68 24.79 5.42
N CYS A 838 36.52 24.43 4.15
CA CYS A 838 37.28 23.36 3.53
C CYS A 838 38.48 24.01 2.84
N ASP A 839 39.66 23.85 3.41
CA ASP A 839 40.90 24.14 2.70
C ASP A 839 41.02 23.14 1.55
N GLY A 840 41.16 23.66 0.33
CA GLY A 840 41.10 22.88 -0.92
C GLY A 840 42.22 21.88 -1.10
#